data_AF-A0A2I1II01-F1
#
_entry.id   AF-A0A2I1II01-F1
#
_cell.length_a   1.000
_cell.length_b   1.000
_cell.length_c   1.000
_cell.angle_alpha   90.00
_cell.angle_beta   90.00
_cell.angle_gamma   90.00
#
_symmetry.space_group_name_H-M   'P 1'
#
loop_
_entity.id
_entity.type
_entity.pdbx_description
1 polymer ?
#
loop_
_entity_poly.entity_id
_entity_poly.type
_entity_poly.pdbx_seq_one_letter_code
_entity_poly.pdbx_strand_id
1 'polypeptide(L)'
;MTHSTSEPSAPHNAARAGDDPMIRVRDAQLHNLKHVDVDLPRDTLVAVTGVSGSGKSSLAFGTIHGEAQRRYLESVSPFARRLIGGAVNPRVGSITGLPPTVALQQSTTLGGARSSVGTISNISNSIRLLFSRSGSYPDGMRERLEYGRLDSDAFSPNTTAGMCPECQGTRTVHQPTEESMVPDPSLSIRDGAIAAWPGAWLGKNFRDILGTLGYPLDVPWRDIPQEDRDWILFTDEQPVVTVHPVRDENAMQGSYRGKWRSVATYLTDSLAETESDKTRRRVLSFMHSSTCPTCQGRGFQPDTLLVTYAGYAIDEFNDLALKDVLAVLEDRLKHLAGIAKQQWNEHDEAEELLLDQVLPTVRAAIELGLGHLSLSRPARSLSAGEHQRLRLASQLNSSLFGTVYVLDEPSAGLHAVERKAVSELLQRFIDAGNSVFLVEHDMSLVAGCDWIVDIGPRAGERGGQLVFSGPTDQFRANAEQLGSPTAAALNEDFPELTDTPAGTGESISLTGVHARAFDGADVDFPLGALTAVTGVSGSGKSTLVIGVLADVASRSAQQVVGAEEASDEDPDADSTAGSDDSRDFRVDSTAGVDKIRRLVHITQKPIGRTVRSTVATYTGLFDHVRRLFADTPEAKRRGMSVSDFSYNTKKGRCPECDGAGSIEVELVFLPGTYTTCPACHGKRYKPEILQLQWNDRSIADVLALSVDEALEVFADEPRILRSVEFLHALGLGYLRLGQGSPELSGGEAQRIKLASEMQRGSSRKHSLYLLDEPTTGLHPADVDLLLTQLRRLVDDGATVVVIEHDLRVVAQADHVIDIGPGAGDEGGQILATGTPAAVSQQGLRPDSRSVTARVLAERAGLR
;
A
#
# COMPACT_ATOMS: atom_id res chain seq x y z
N MET A 1 -42.82 -36.71 -29.06
CA MET A 1 -43.09 -35.41 -29.72
C MET A 1 -41.87 -34.55 -29.49
N THR A 2 -41.43 -33.89 -30.55
CA THR A 2 -40.11 -33.32 -30.80
C THR A 2 -39.62 -32.31 -29.75
N HIS A 3 -38.39 -32.51 -29.28
CA HIS A 3 -37.59 -31.52 -28.54
C HIS A 3 -37.28 -30.32 -29.44
N SER A 4 -37.62 -29.12 -28.98
CA SER A 4 -37.16 -27.86 -29.57
C SER A 4 -36.06 -27.30 -28.68
N THR A 5 -34.85 -27.25 -29.23
CA THR A 5 -33.68 -26.56 -28.72
C THR A 5 -33.93 -25.05 -28.70
N SER A 6 -33.88 -24.42 -27.53
CA SER A 6 -33.87 -22.96 -27.38
C SER A 6 -32.44 -22.45 -27.56
N GLU A 7 -32.23 -21.60 -28.56
CA GLU A 7 -31.01 -20.85 -28.82
C GLU A 7 -30.66 -19.90 -27.64
N PRO A 8 -29.36 -19.59 -27.43
CA PRO A 8 -28.93 -18.63 -26.41
C PRO A 8 -29.40 -17.21 -26.77
N SER A 9 -29.98 -16.53 -25.78
CA SER A 9 -30.48 -15.16 -25.89
C SER A 9 -29.35 -14.16 -26.17
N ALA A 10 -29.51 -13.37 -27.23
CA ALA A 10 -28.64 -12.25 -27.61
C ALA A 10 -28.57 -11.16 -26.50
N PRO A 11 -27.45 -10.42 -26.39
CA PRO A 11 -27.28 -9.40 -25.37
C PRO A 11 -28.32 -8.28 -25.50
N HIS A 12 -29.01 -8.00 -24.40
CA HIS A 12 -29.97 -6.91 -24.26
C HIS A 12 -29.24 -5.56 -24.20
N ASN A 13 -29.07 -4.88 -25.33
CA ASN A 13 -29.23 -3.43 -25.39
C ASN A 13 -29.38 -2.95 -26.84
N ALA A 14 -30.56 -2.46 -27.19
CA ALA A 14 -30.77 -1.78 -28.47
C ALA A 14 -29.99 -0.45 -28.42
N ALA A 15 -28.87 -0.40 -29.16
CA ALA A 15 -28.05 0.78 -29.32
C ALA A 15 -28.91 2.02 -29.63
N ARG A 16 -28.74 3.09 -28.86
CA ARG A 16 -29.35 4.40 -29.15
C ARG A 16 -28.79 4.89 -30.49
N ALA A 17 -29.67 5.12 -31.46
CA ALA A 17 -29.29 5.56 -32.79
C ALA A 17 -28.59 6.93 -32.75
N GLY A 18 -27.26 6.95 -32.93
CA GLY A 18 -26.47 8.18 -33.08
C GLY A 18 -25.11 8.17 -32.38
N ASP A 19 -24.91 7.29 -31.40
CA ASP A 19 -23.69 7.22 -30.60
C ASP A 19 -22.77 6.08 -31.08
N ASP A 20 -21.52 6.39 -31.41
CA ASP A 20 -20.53 5.40 -31.85
C ASP A 20 -20.24 4.40 -30.72
N PRO A 21 -20.65 3.13 -30.82
CA PRO A 21 -20.64 2.21 -29.67
C PRO A 21 -19.24 1.76 -29.28
N MET A 22 -18.19 2.16 -30.01
CA MET A 22 -16.82 1.69 -29.81
C MET A 22 -15.87 2.85 -29.48
N ILE A 23 -15.00 2.60 -28.52
CA ILE A 23 -13.76 3.36 -28.31
C ILE A 23 -12.70 2.74 -29.22
N ARG A 24 -12.17 3.52 -30.17
CA ARG A 24 -11.13 3.05 -31.10
C ARG A 24 -9.83 3.75 -30.81
N VAL A 25 -8.85 2.99 -30.34
CA VAL A 25 -7.47 3.44 -30.08
C VAL A 25 -6.64 3.06 -31.30
N ARG A 26 -5.89 4.03 -31.84
CA ARG A 26 -5.01 3.81 -32.99
C ARG A 26 -3.60 4.30 -32.71
N ASP A 27 -2.64 3.47 -33.08
CA ASP A 27 -1.21 3.74 -33.00
C ASP A 27 -0.74 4.08 -31.57
N ALA A 28 -1.08 3.24 -30.59
CA ALA A 28 -0.60 3.39 -29.22
C ALA A 28 0.84 2.88 -29.04
N GLN A 29 1.72 3.73 -28.51
CA GLN A 29 3.19 3.53 -28.44
C GLN A 29 3.78 3.88 -27.06
N LEU A 30 2.93 3.98 -26.03
CA LEU A 30 3.42 4.31 -24.70
C LEU A 30 4.21 3.14 -24.09
N HIS A 31 5.37 3.45 -23.52
CA HIS A 31 6.33 2.49 -22.96
C HIS A 31 6.73 1.39 -23.97
N ASN A 32 6.26 0.17 -23.78
CA ASN A 32 6.58 -0.99 -24.62
C ASN A 32 5.49 -1.34 -25.64
N LEU A 33 4.39 -0.57 -25.72
CA LEU A 33 3.34 -0.79 -26.73
C LEU A 33 3.90 -0.61 -28.15
N LYS A 34 3.59 -1.55 -29.04
CA LYS A 34 4.12 -1.62 -30.42
C LYS A 34 3.06 -1.23 -31.44
N HIS A 35 2.76 0.07 -31.53
CA HIS A 35 1.78 0.61 -32.49
C HIS A 35 0.42 -0.11 -32.38
N VAL A 36 -0.08 -0.25 -31.14
CA VAL A 36 -1.28 -1.04 -30.88
C VAL A 36 -2.53 -0.31 -31.37
N ASP A 37 -3.29 -0.99 -32.23
CA ASP A 37 -4.63 -0.62 -32.67
C ASP A 37 -5.65 -1.53 -31.97
N VAL A 38 -6.61 -0.96 -31.23
CA VAL A 38 -7.62 -1.75 -30.51
C VAL A 38 -8.98 -1.06 -30.52
N ASP A 39 -10.02 -1.87 -30.62
CA ASP A 39 -11.42 -1.45 -30.49
C ASP A 39 -12.00 -2.04 -29.20
N LEU A 40 -12.65 -1.21 -28.39
CA LEU A 40 -13.30 -1.58 -27.13
C LEU A 40 -14.76 -1.11 -27.14
N PRO A 41 -15.74 -1.96 -26.80
CA PRO A 41 -17.13 -1.55 -26.70
C PRO A 41 -17.37 -0.61 -25.50
N ARG A 42 -18.32 0.30 -25.65
CA ARG A 42 -18.91 1.08 -24.55
C ARG A 42 -20.03 0.29 -23.88
N ASP A 43 -20.43 0.75 -22.70
CA ASP A 43 -21.59 0.28 -21.93
C ASP A 43 -21.54 -1.23 -21.62
N THR A 44 -20.33 -1.77 -21.46
CA THR A 44 -20.04 -3.19 -21.21
C THR A 44 -18.85 -3.33 -20.27
N LEU A 45 -18.65 -4.54 -19.74
CA LEU A 45 -17.51 -4.90 -18.93
C LEU A 45 -16.38 -5.47 -19.81
N VAL A 46 -15.27 -4.73 -19.90
CA VAL A 46 -14.11 -5.10 -20.73
C VAL A 46 -12.91 -5.45 -19.86
N ALA A 47 -12.40 -6.69 -19.98
CA ALA A 47 -11.14 -7.09 -19.36
C ALA A 47 -9.93 -6.67 -20.21
N VAL A 48 -8.88 -6.17 -19.57
CA VAL A 48 -7.57 -5.90 -20.19
C VAL A 48 -6.54 -6.81 -19.52
N THR A 49 -6.07 -7.83 -20.24
CA THR A 49 -5.31 -8.97 -19.70
C THR A 49 -3.93 -9.13 -20.33
N GLY A 50 -3.14 -10.05 -19.77
CA GLY A 50 -1.77 -10.35 -20.17
C GLY A 50 -0.81 -10.47 -18.97
N VAL A 51 0.36 -11.07 -19.17
CA VAL A 51 1.38 -11.27 -18.09
C VAL A 51 1.91 -9.97 -17.50
N SER A 52 2.53 -10.01 -16.31
CA SER A 52 3.15 -8.82 -15.69
C SER A 52 4.12 -8.14 -16.67
N GLY A 53 4.05 -6.81 -16.80
CA GLY A 53 4.89 -6.05 -17.75
C GLY A 53 4.52 -6.20 -19.23
N SER A 54 3.40 -6.83 -19.61
CA SER A 54 3.02 -6.99 -21.02
C SER A 54 2.61 -5.69 -21.72
N GLY A 55 2.11 -4.69 -20.98
CA GLY A 55 1.65 -3.40 -21.51
C GLY A 55 0.19 -3.04 -21.18
N LYS A 56 -0.53 -3.86 -20.41
CA LYS A 56 -1.92 -3.62 -19.96
C LYS A 56 -2.13 -2.22 -19.38
N SER A 57 -1.36 -1.88 -18.34
CA SER A 57 -1.49 -0.60 -17.63
C SER A 57 -1.03 0.58 -18.50
N SER A 58 -0.05 0.36 -19.39
CA SER A 58 0.34 1.35 -20.41
C SER A 58 -0.83 1.67 -21.34
N LEU A 59 -1.61 0.67 -21.76
CA LEU A 59 -2.79 0.87 -22.60
C LEU A 59 -3.96 1.50 -21.81
N ALA A 60 -4.38 0.89 -20.72
CA ALA A 60 -5.58 1.29 -19.98
C ALA A 60 -5.40 2.63 -19.24
N PHE A 61 -4.31 2.78 -18.48
CA PHE A 61 -4.07 3.98 -17.67
C PHE A 61 -3.23 5.02 -18.41
N GLY A 62 -2.10 4.59 -18.97
CA GLY A 62 -1.17 5.53 -19.59
C GLY A 62 -1.70 6.14 -20.89
N THR A 63 -2.35 5.34 -21.73
CA THR A 63 -2.88 5.78 -23.03
C THR A 63 -4.34 6.20 -22.95
N ILE A 64 -5.27 5.31 -22.59
CA ILE A 64 -6.72 5.58 -22.62
C ILE A 64 -7.09 6.62 -21.54
N HIS A 65 -6.83 6.34 -20.27
CA HIS A 65 -7.11 7.30 -19.19
C HIS A 65 -6.28 8.58 -19.32
N GLY A 66 -4.98 8.46 -19.63
CA GLY A 66 -4.10 9.60 -19.84
C GLY A 66 -4.59 10.55 -20.94
N GLU A 67 -5.06 10.02 -22.07
CA GLU A 67 -5.62 10.83 -23.16
C GLU A 67 -6.98 11.45 -22.79
N ALA A 68 -7.86 10.72 -22.10
CA ALA A 68 -9.13 11.26 -21.60
C ALA A 68 -8.90 12.41 -20.61
N GLN A 69 -8.00 12.23 -19.65
CA GLN A 69 -7.64 13.24 -18.66
C GLN A 69 -7.01 14.47 -19.32
N ARG A 70 -6.10 14.28 -20.28
CA ARG A 70 -5.50 15.37 -21.07
C ARG A 70 -6.58 16.18 -21.80
N ARG A 71 -7.48 15.53 -22.54
CA ARG A 71 -8.59 16.19 -23.27
C ARG A 71 -9.51 16.95 -22.33
N TYR A 72 -9.86 16.34 -21.19
CA TYR A 72 -10.74 16.96 -20.20
C TYR A 72 -10.10 18.21 -19.58
N LEU A 73 -8.87 18.12 -19.08
CA LEU A 73 -8.20 19.23 -18.42
C LEU A 73 -7.83 20.37 -19.38
N GLU A 74 -7.45 20.06 -20.63
CA GLU A 74 -7.27 21.07 -21.68
C GLU A 74 -8.56 21.85 -21.98
N SER A 75 -9.72 21.22 -21.75
CA SER A 75 -11.04 21.83 -21.99
C SER A 75 -11.55 22.62 -20.77
N VAL A 76 -11.17 22.24 -19.55
CA VAL A 76 -11.69 22.84 -18.30
C VAL A 76 -10.88 24.05 -17.84
N SER A 77 -9.55 24.09 -18.05
CA SER A 77 -8.71 25.19 -17.54
C SER A 77 -7.62 25.64 -18.51
N PRO A 78 -7.63 26.93 -18.95
CA PRO A 78 -6.54 27.50 -19.74
C PRO A 78 -5.17 27.47 -19.05
N PHE A 79 -5.13 27.48 -17.71
CA PHE A 79 -3.91 27.38 -16.91
C PHE A 79 -3.34 25.95 -16.93
N ALA A 80 -4.21 24.96 -16.79
CA ALA A 80 -3.85 23.55 -16.80
C ALA A 80 -3.17 23.15 -18.13
N ARG A 81 -3.60 23.75 -19.25
CA ARG A 81 -3.02 23.53 -20.58
C ARG A 81 -1.51 23.77 -20.67
N ARG A 82 -0.96 24.72 -19.90
CA ARG A 82 0.50 25.02 -19.89
C ARG A 82 1.30 24.03 -19.04
N LEU A 83 0.70 23.47 -17.98
CA LEU A 83 1.36 22.55 -17.06
C LEU A 83 1.28 21.09 -17.53
N ILE A 84 0.15 20.70 -18.14
CA ILE A 84 -0.13 19.31 -18.52
C ILE A 84 0.65 18.86 -19.75
N GLY A 85 0.95 19.78 -20.68
CA GLY A 85 1.69 19.45 -21.91
C GLY A 85 3.08 18.85 -21.66
N GLY A 86 3.67 19.07 -20.48
CA GLY A 86 4.90 18.41 -20.04
C GLY A 86 4.70 17.19 -19.13
N ALA A 87 3.52 17.02 -18.53
CA ALA A 87 3.24 16.01 -17.50
C ALA A 87 2.59 14.73 -18.04
N VAL A 88 1.70 14.82 -19.05
CA VAL A 88 0.98 13.66 -19.60
C VAL A 88 1.17 13.60 -21.11
N ASN A 89 1.96 12.63 -21.57
CA ASN A 89 2.14 12.34 -23.00
C ASN A 89 1.74 10.87 -23.28
N PRO A 90 0.48 10.61 -23.67
CA PRO A 90 -0.05 9.25 -23.83
C PRO A 90 0.50 8.49 -25.04
N ARG A 91 1.32 9.13 -25.89
CA ARG A 91 1.97 8.55 -27.09
C ARG A 91 1.03 7.68 -27.92
N VAL A 92 -0.01 8.31 -28.48
CA VAL A 92 -1.04 7.65 -29.28
C VAL A 92 -1.37 8.50 -30.51
N GLY A 93 -1.59 7.86 -31.66
CA GLY A 93 -1.94 8.55 -32.91
C GLY A 93 -3.35 9.16 -32.87
N SER A 94 -4.36 8.36 -32.54
CA SER A 94 -5.73 8.87 -32.33
C SER A 94 -6.55 7.97 -31.42
N ILE A 95 -7.51 8.58 -30.69
CA ILE A 95 -8.56 7.85 -30.00
C ILE A 95 -9.92 8.48 -30.32
N THR A 96 -10.86 7.69 -30.83
CA THR A 96 -12.24 8.10 -31.15
C THR A 96 -13.24 7.40 -30.23
N GLY A 97 -14.40 8.02 -29.98
CA GLY A 97 -15.44 7.46 -29.12
C GLY A 97 -15.14 7.47 -27.61
N LEU A 98 -14.04 8.10 -27.17
CA LEU A 98 -13.59 8.12 -25.77
C LEU A 98 -14.38 9.13 -24.89
N PRO A 99 -15.19 8.67 -23.92
CA PRO A 99 -15.84 9.54 -22.95
C PRO A 99 -14.85 9.96 -21.84
N PRO A 100 -15.27 10.84 -20.90
CA PRO A 100 -14.51 11.09 -19.68
C PRO A 100 -14.27 9.78 -18.90
N THR A 101 -13.08 9.68 -18.31
CA THR A 101 -12.66 8.47 -17.56
C THR A 101 -12.44 8.77 -16.09
N VAL A 102 -12.76 7.81 -15.23
CA VAL A 102 -12.39 7.80 -13.81
C VAL A 102 -11.47 6.61 -13.56
N ALA A 103 -10.25 6.86 -13.09
CA ALA A 103 -9.29 5.79 -12.79
C ALA A 103 -9.24 5.49 -11.29
N LEU A 104 -9.36 4.20 -10.95
CA LEU A 104 -9.07 3.67 -9.62
C LEU A 104 -7.82 2.78 -9.72
N GLN A 105 -6.66 3.41 -9.55
CA GLN A 105 -5.38 2.73 -9.42
C GLN A 105 -5.11 2.32 -7.98
N GLN A 106 -4.29 1.27 -7.79
CA GLN A 106 -3.69 0.95 -6.50
C GLN A 106 -2.88 2.18 -6.03
N SER A 107 -3.30 2.79 -4.92
CA SER A 107 -2.59 3.96 -4.38
C SER A 107 -1.38 3.48 -3.60
N THR A 108 -0.19 3.99 -3.93
CA THR A 108 1.01 3.83 -3.08
C THR A 108 1.03 4.82 -1.92
N THR A 109 0.18 5.85 -1.96
CA THR A 109 0.03 6.82 -0.87
C THR A 109 -1.23 6.48 -0.06
N LEU A 110 -1.00 6.00 1.15
CA LEU A 110 -2.00 6.01 2.22
C LEU A 110 -2.25 7.49 2.55
N GLY A 111 -3.52 7.89 2.69
CA GLY A 111 -3.91 9.29 2.83
C GLY A 111 -3.14 10.11 3.90
N GLY A 112 -3.37 11.42 3.92
CA GLY A 112 -2.74 12.33 4.87
C GLY A 112 -2.97 11.91 6.33
N ALA A 113 -2.15 12.39 7.26
CA ALA A 113 -2.22 12.04 8.69
C ALA A 113 -3.59 12.32 9.35
N ARG A 114 -4.46 13.09 8.70
CA ARG A 114 -5.81 13.46 9.16
C ARG A 114 -6.96 12.77 8.40
N SER A 115 -6.64 11.91 7.43
CA SER A 115 -7.64 11.13 6.69
C SER A 115 -8.10 9.93 7.52
N SER A 116 -9.40 9.64 7.48
CA SER A 116 -10.03 8.45 8.06
C SER A 116 -10.86 7.68 7.01
N VAL A 117 -11.32 6.48 7.36
CA VAL A 117 -12.27 5.69 6.57
C VAL A 117 -13.47 6.52 6.14
N GLY A 118 -14.08 7.27 7.06
CA GLY A 118 -15.24 8.12 6.76
C GLY A 118 -14.94 9.22 5.75
N THR A 119 -13.72 9.77 5.75
CA THR A 119 -13.32 10.82 4.78
C THR A 119 -13.02 10.25 3.39
N ILE A 120 -12.32 9.11 3.31
CA ILE A 120 -11.97 8.47 2.02
C ILE A 120 -13.21 7.95 1.31
N SER A 121 -14.15 7.40 2.09
CA SER A 121 -15.40 6.87 1.57
C SER A 121 -16.45 7.93 1.26
N ASN A 122 -16.20 9.19 1.64
CA ASN A 122 -17.17 10.29 1.62
C ASN A 122 -18.42 10.05 2.50
N ILE A 123 -18.50 8.93 3.25
CA ILE A 123 -19.60 8.62 4.17
C ILE A 123 -19.72 9.70 5.26
N SER A 124 -18.59 10.20 5.75
CA SER A 124 -18.53 11.25 6.78
C SER A 124 -19.35 12.48 6.42
N ASN A 125 -19.39 12.88 5.14
CA ASN A 125 -20.12 14.08 4.72
C ASN A 125 -21.63 13.90 4.89
N SER A 126 -22.18 12.75 4.48
CA SER A 126 -23.59 12.43 4.69
C SER A 126 -23.94 12.29 6.16
N ILE A 127 -23.08 11.63 6.97
CA ILE A 127 -23.30 11.50 8.42
C ILE A 127 -23.32 12.87 9.11
N ARG A 128 -22.38 13.77 8.78
CA ARG A 128 -22.34 15.13 9.33
C ARG A 128 -23.61 15.92 8.99
N LEU A 129 -24.14 15.74 7.78
CA LEU A 129 -25.40 16.33 7.36
C LEU A 129 -26.60 15.73 8.12
N LEU A 130 -26.63 14.42 8.36
CA LEU A 130 -27.66 13.77 9.19
C LEU A 130 -27.69 14.35 10.60
N PHE A 131 -26.53 14.50 11.26
CA PHE A 131 -26.44 15.11 12.59
C PHE A 131 -26.90 16.58 12.59
N SER A 132 -26.48 17.37 11.59
CA SER A 132 -26.87 18.78 11.46
C SER A 132 -28.36 18.97 11.18
N ARG A 133 -28.94 18.13 10.33
CA ARG A 133 -30.31 18.31 9.82
C ARG A 133 -31.35 17.53 10.61
N SER A 134 -31.05 16.29 10.96
CA SER A 134 -32.01 15.34 11.56
C SER A 134 -31.61 14.91 12.97
N GLY A 135 -30.52 15.47 13.51
CA GLY A 135 -30.09 15.23 14.89
C GLY A 135 -31.07 15.77 15.94
N SER A 136 -31.09 15.09 17.08
CA SER A 136 -31.78 15.51 18.30
C SER A 136 -30.88 16.49 19.07
N TYR A 137 -31.39 17.71 19.27
CA TYR A 137 -30.73 18.79 20.01
C TYR A 137 -31.34 18.88 21.42
N PRO A 138 -30.54 19.14 22.47
CA PRO A 138 -31.09 19.41 23.80
C PRO A 138 -32.03 20.60 23.83
N ASP A 139 -32.97 20.60 24.78
CA ASP A 139 -33.92 21.69 24.99
C ASP A 139 -33.21 23.04 25.16
N GLY A 140 -33.70 24.09 24.51
CA GLY A 140 -33.10 25.42 24.56
C GLY A 140 -31.86 25.60 23.67
N MET A 141 -31.29 24.52 23.12
CA MET A 141 -30.10 24.62 22.26
C MET A 141 -30.42 25.20 20.89
N ARG A 142 -31.58 24.90 20.30
CA ARG A 142 -31.92 25.41 18.97
C ARG A 142 -32.14 26.93 19.00
N GLU A 143 -32.72 27.45 20.07
CA GLU A 143 -33.03 28.87 20.26
C GLU A 143 -31.78 29.74 20.42
N ARG A 144 -30.66 29.18 20.90
CA ARG A 144 -29.36 29.88 21.03
C ARG A 144 -28.50 29.84 19.78
N LEU A 145 -28.89 29.06 18.76
CA LEU A 145 -28.12 28.90 17.52
C LEU A 145 -28.71 29.77 16.40
N GLU A 146 -27.85 30.47 15.67
CA GLU A 146 -28.24 31.43 14.62
C GLU A 146 -29.21 30.83 13.58
N TYR A 147 -29.00 29.56 13.20
CA TYR A 147 -29.81 28.84 12.22
C TYR A 147 -30.69 27.74 12.83
N GLY A 148 -30.87 27.75 14.16
CA GLY A 148 -31.63 26.71 14.87
C GLY A 148 -30.95 25.33 14.88
N ARG A 149 -29.69 25.25 14.46
CA ARG A 149 -28.88 24.03 14.33
C ARG A 149 -27.39 24.37 14.23
N LEU A 150 -26.55 23.37 14.49
CA LEU A 150 -25.12 23.43 14.16
C LEU A 150 -24.94 23.10 12.68
N ASP A 151 -24.01 23.76 11.99
CA ASP A 151 -23.62 23.37 10.63
C ASP A 151 -22.97 21.98 10.63
N SER A 152 -23.02 21.29 9.50
CA SER A 152 -22.26 20.08 9.22
C SER A 152 -20.76 20.21 9.56
N ASP A 153 -20.17 21.40 9.43
CA ASP A 153 -18.78 21.67 9.84
C ASP A 153 -18.54 21.51 11.33
N ALA A 154 -19.52 21.72 12.21
CA ALA A 154 -19.36 21.46 13.63
C ALA A 154 -19.19 19.97 13.96
N PHE A 155 -19.58 19.07 13.04
CA PHE A 155 -19.49 17.63 13.18
C PHE A 155 -18.25 17.02 12.52
N SER A 156 -17.24 17.85 12.21
CA SER A 156 -15.96 17.39 11.66
C SER A 156 -14.81 17.61 12.65
N PRO A 157 -13.95 16.61 12.91
CA PRO A 157 -12.75 16.79 13.72
C PRO A 157 -11.63 17.52 12.93
N ASN A 158 -11.87 17.86 11.66
CA ASN A 158 -10.91 18.50 10.76
C ASN A 158 -11.24 19.97 10.45
N THR A 159 -12.30 20.52 11.04
CA THR A 159 -12.70 21.93 10.89
C THR A 159 -12.52 22.64 12.22
N THR A 160 -12.26 23.95 12.18
CA THR A 160 -12.14 24.75 13.41
C THR A 160 -13.46 24.82 14.19
N ALA A 161 -14.58 24.71 13.49
CA ALA A 161 -15.91 24.69 14.09
C ALA A 161 -16.18 23.42 14.91
N GLY A 162 -15.65 22.26 14.49
CA GLY A 162 -15.93 20.99 15.14
C GLY A 162 -14.79 20.43 15.99
N MET A 163 -13.54 20.73 15.67
CA MET A 163 -12.39 20.16 16.36
C MET A 163 -12.27 20.67 17.80
N CYS A 164 -11.85 19.78 18.71
CA CYS A 164 -11.39 20.20 20.04
C CYS A 164 -10.25 21.22 19.90
N PRO A 165 -10.26 22.36 20.63
CA PRO A 165 -9.26 23.41 20.43
C PRO A 165 -7.88 23.04 20.97
N GLU A 166 -7.79 22.09 21.90
CA GLU A 166 -6.53 21.66 22.51
C GLU A 166 -5.80 20.63 21.62
N CYS A 167 -6.44 19.50 21.32
CA CYS A 167 -5.83 18.46 20.47
C CYS A 167 -6.05 18.70 18.97
N GLN A 168 -6.78 19.74 18.58
CA GLN A 168 -7.12 20.01 17.17
C GLN A 168 -7.73 18.80 16.46
N GLY A 169 -8.52 18.00 17.19
CA GLY A 169 -9.20 16.82 16.66
C GLY A 169 -8.39 15.52 16.64
N THR A 170 -7.12 15.51 17.06
CA THR A 170 -6.29 14.28 17.07
C THR A 170 -6.61 13.33 18.22
N ARG A 171 -7.44 13.73 19.18
CA ARG A 171 -7.81 13.00 20.42
C ARG A 171 -6.65 12.84 21.43
N THR A 172 -5.41 12.92 20.99
CA THR A 172 -4.19 12.86 21.81
C THR A 172 -3.47 14.22 21.84
N VAL A 173 -2.77 14.49 22.94
CA VAL A 173 -1.84 15.63 23.05
C VAL A 173 -0.42 15.08 23.19
N HIS A 174 0.52 15.73 22.51
CA HIS A 174 1.94 15.38 22.57
C HIS A 174 2.68 16.54 23.25
N GLN A 175 3.30 16.26 24.40
CA GLN A 175 3.98 17.28 25.19
C GLN A 175 5.43 16.85 25.45
N PRO A 176 6.42 17.69 25.13
CA PRO A 176 7.80 17.42 25.53
C PRO A 176 7.93 17.57 27.05
N THR A 177 8.67 16.66 27.67
CA THR A 177 9.03 16.68 29.09
C THR A 177 10.55 16.70 29.24
N GLU A 178 11.06 17.05 30.41
CA GLU A 178 12.51 17.00 30.66
C GLU A 178 13.05 15.57 30.46
N GLU A 179 12.37 14.57 31.00
CA GLU A 179 12.74 13.16 30.85
C GLU A 179 12.72 12.69 29.39
N SER A 180 11.68 13.06 28.64
CA SER A 180 11.59 12.69 27.22
C SER A 180 12.62 13.42 26.36
N MET A 181 13.05 14.64 26.73
CA MET A 181 14.07 15.39 25.98
C MET A 181 15.51 15.04 26.37
N VAL A 182 15.71 14.57 27.60
CA VAL A 182 17.01 14.24 28.21
C VAL A 182 16.94 12.85 28.86
N PRO A 183 17.05 11.77 28.05
CA PRO A 183 16.92 10.39 28.56
C PRO A 183 18.06 9.98 29.52
N ASP A 184 19.25 10.56 29.36
CA ASP A 184 20.40 10.31 30.24
C ASP A 184 20.88 11.64 30.87
N PRO A 185 20.40 11.99 32.08
CA PRO A 185 20.78 13.23 32.74
C PRO A 185 22.18 13.17 33.37
N SER A 186 22.91 12.06 33.23
CA SER A 186 24.30 11.94 33.71
C SER A 186 25.33 12.54 32.76
N LEU A 187 24.96 12.78 31.51
CA LEU A 187 25.80 13.37 30.48
C LEU A 187 25.81 14.90 30.58
N SER A 188 26.86 15.53 30.03
CA SER A 188 26.90 16.98 29.83
C SER A 188 26.19 17.39 28.54
N ILE A 189 25.88 18.68 28.37
CA ILE A 189 25.33 19.21 27.11
C ILE A 189 26.28 18.93 25.93
N ARG A 190 27.59 18.98 26.16
CA ARG A 190 28.60 18.67 25.13
C ARG A 190 28.62 17.19 24.76
N ASP A 191 28.44 16.31 25.73
CA ASP A 191 28.43 14.85 25.56
C ASP A 191 27.09 14.32 25.02
N GLY A 192 26.10 15.20 24.84
CA GLY A 192 24.83 14.87 24.19
C GLY A 192 23.69 14.54 25.14
N ALA A 193 23.66 15.11 26.35
CA ALA A 193 22.55 14.95 27.29
C ALA A 193 21.18 15.26 26.65
N ILE A 194 21.09 16.36 25.89
CA ILE A 194 19.87 16.74 25.17
C ILE A 194 19.78 15.90 23.90
N ALA A 195 19.08 14.77 23.93
CA ALA A 195 18.91 13.89 22.78
C ALA A 195 17.90 14.47 21.76
N ALA A 196 16.96 15.29 22.22
CA ALA A 196 15.83 15.79 21.43
C ALA A 196 16.18 16.88 20.40
N TRP A 197 17.23 17.67 20.65
CA TRP A 197 17.56 18.82 19.81
C TRP A 197 18.12 18.37 18.43
N PRO A 198 18.22 19.28 17.42
CA PRO A 198 18.48 18.87 16.05
C PRO A 198 19.90 18.31 15.83
N GLY A 199 20.06 17.40 14.88
CA GLY A 199 21.38 16.86 14.51
C GLY A 199 22.23 17.81 13.66
N ALA A 200 23.45 17.35 13.35
CA ALA A 200 24.38 18.02 12.43
C ALA A 200 24.71 19.49 12.80
N TRP A 201 24.62 20.41 11.85
CA TRP A 201 25.01 21.81 12.06
C TRP A 201 24.10 22.56 13.03
N LEU A 202 22.80 22.25 13.03
CA LEU A 202 21.81 22.98 13.84
C LEU A 202 21.93 22.65 15.35
N GLY A 203 22.26 21.40 15.70
CA GLY A 203 22.60 21.05 17.09
C GLY A 203 23.88 21.74 17.56
N LYS A 204 24.90 21.81 16.70
CA LYS A 204 26.12 22.58 16.99
C LYS A 204 25.79 24.06 17.21
N ASN A 205 24.91 24.63 16.41
CA ASN A 205 24.46 26.01 16.54
C ASN A 205 23.80 26.29 17.90
N PHE A 206 22.89 25.42 18.35
CA PHE A 206 22.22 25.53 19.65
C PHE A 206 23.24 25.51 20.79
N ARG A 207 24.18 24.56 20.75
CA ARG A 207 25.26 24.45 21.74
C ARG A 207 26.15 25.71 21.78
N ASP A 208 26.53 26.23 20.61
CA ASP A 208 27.39 27.42 20.53
C ASP A 208 26.66 28.67 21.06
N ILE A 209 25.34 28.77 20.86
CA ILE A 209 24.49 29.84 21.41
C ILE A 209 24.45 29.76 22.95
N LEU A 210 24.17 28.59 23.52
CA LEU A 210 24.16 28.40 24.97
C LEU A 210 25.50 28.75 25.61
N GLY A 211 26.61 28.33 24.99
CA GLY A 211 27.96 28.71 25.44
C GLY A 211 28.21 30.21 25.39
N THR A 212 27.66 30.92 24.38
CA THR A 212 27.76 32.38 24.27
C THR A 212 26.92 33.10 25.33
N LEU A 213 25.79 32.52 25.72
CA LEU A 213 24.90 33.02 26.77
C LEU A 213 25.44 32.73 28.19
N GLY A 214 26.49 31.93 28.32
CA GLY A 214 27.13 31.63 29.60
C GLY A 214 26.61 30.40 30.32
N TYR A 215 25.79 29.55 29.67
CA TYR A 215 25.31 28.31 30.27
C TYR A 215 26.42 27.25 30.35
N PRO A 216 26.48 26.44 31.43
CA PRO A 216 27.48 25.40 31.59
C PRO A 216 27.27 24.26 30.58
N LEU A 217 28.29 23.96 29.76
CA LEU A 217 28.21 22.93 28.72
C LEU A 217 28.82 21.59 29.12
N ASP A 218 29.72 21.60 30.10
CA ASP A 218 30.61 20.49 30.47
C ASP A 218 30.28 19.89 31.85
N VAL A 219 29.14 20.28 32.43
CA VAL A 219 28.61 19.78 33.70
C VAL A 219 27.51 18.75 33.40
N PRO A 220 27.40 17.64 34.14
CA PRO A 220 26.26 16.71 33.99
C PRO A 220 24.93 17.45 34.08
N TRP A 221 23.98 17.11 33.21
CA TRP A 221 22.68 17.79 33.12
C TRP A 221 21.95 17.85 34.46
N ARG A 222 21.97 16.76 35.23
CA ARG A 222 21.37 16.69 36.57
C ARG A 222 21.92 17.73 37.57
N ASP A 223 23.14 18.22 37.35
CA ASP A 223 23.85 19.16 38.24
C ASP A 223 23.68 20.63 37.80
N ILE A 224 23.05 20.89 36.65
CA ILE A 224 22.66 22.24 36.20
C ILE A 224 21.45 22.72 37.04
N PRO A 225 21.40 23.99 37.49
CA PRO A 225 20.25 24.54 38.21
C PRO A 225 18.92 24.34 37.47
N GLN A 226 17.84 24.02 38.18
CA GLN A 226 16.53 23.77 37.56
C GLN A 226 16.04 24.97 36.72
N GLU A 227 16.27 26.20 37.18
CA GLU A 227 15.88 27.42 36.45
C GLU A 227 16.56 27.52 35.07
N ASP A 228 17.85 27.14 34.99
CA ASP A 228 18.61 27.12 33.74
C ASP A 228 18.14 25.97 32.84
N ARG A 229 17.84 24.81 33.41
CA ARG A 229 17.27 23.67 32.68
C ARG A 229 15.92 24.01 32.08
N ASP A 230 15.04 24.61 32.88
CA ASP A 230 13.70 25.04 32.46
C ASP A 230 13.80 26.09 31.35
N TRP A 231 14.72 27.04 31.46
CA TRP A 231 14.94 28.03 30.41
C TRP A 231 15.44 27.39 29.12
N ILE A 232 16.42 26.48 29.19
CA ILE A 232 16.95 25.78 28.00
C ILE A 232 15.87 24.95 27.32
N LEU A 233 15.04 24.26 28.10
CA LEU A 233 14.07 23.30 27.58
C LEU A 233 12.74 23.94 27.17
N PHE A 234 12.23 24.93 27.89
CA PHE A 234 10.82 25.36 27.79
C PHE A 234 10.60 26.86 27.57
N THR A 235 11.65 27.69 27.55
CA THR A 235 11.45 29.15 27.40
C THR A 235 10.79 29.53 26.07
N ASP A 236 9.94 30.56 26.11
CA ASP A 236 9.42 31.25 24.92
C ASP A 236 10.38 32.34 24.42
N GLU A 237 11.45 32.63 25.16
CA GLU A 237 12.45 33.62 24.77
C GLU A 237 13.27 33.18 23.56
N GLN A 238 13.49 34.11 22.61
CA GLN A 238 14.25 33.84 21.39
C GLN A 238 15.40 34.85 21.17
N PRO A 239 16.36 34.96 22.11
CA PRO A 239 17.47 35.90 22.00
C PRO A 239 18.30 35.64 20.73
N VAL A 240 18.79 36.73 20.13
CA VAL A 240 19.72 36.67 18.99
C VAL A 240 21.10 37.07 19.47
N VAL A 241 22.03 36.12 19.45
CA VAL A 241 23.42 36.33 19.88
C VAL A 241 24.39 36.23 18.71
N THR A 242 25.51 36.94 18.80
CA THR A 242 26.62 36.81 17.85
C THR A 242 27.53 35.69 18.33
N VAL A 243 27.56 34.59 17.59
CA VAL A 243 28.38 33.42 17.91
C VAL A 243 29.74 33.57 17.24
N HIS A 244 30.79 33.41 18.03
CA HIS A 244 32.19 33.37 17.59
C HIS A 244 32.71 31.93 17.71
N PRO A 245 32.52 31.06 16.70
CA PRO A 245 32.88 29.67 16.82
C PRO A 245 34.40 29.50 16.90
N VAL A 246 34.90 28.87 17.96
CA VAL A 246 36.30 28.42 18.04
C VAL A 246 36.46 27.23 17.09
N ARG A 247 37.27 27.39 16.05
CA ARG A 247 37.60 26.34 15.06
C ARG A 247 39.12 26.16 15.02
N ASP A 248 39.60 25.00 14.54
CA ASP A 248 41.02 24.73 14.33
C ASP A 248 41.72 25.86 13.54
N GLU A 249 43.04 26.02 13.76
CA GLU A 249 43.88 27.13 13.27
C GLU A 249 43.83 27.36 11.74
N ASN A 250 43.32 26.40 10.96
CA ASN A 250 43.22 26.46 9.49
C ASN A 250 41.80 26.77 8.94
N ALA A 251 40.79 27.04 9.77
CA ALA A 251 39.43 27.30 9.31
C ALA A 251 39.08 28.80 9.27
N MET A 252 38.44 29.24 8.17
CA MET A 252 37.99 30.62 7.97
C MET A 252 37.02 31.05 9.10
N GLN A 253 37.39 32.08 9.86
CA GLN A 253 36.65 32.61 11.01
C GLN A 253 35.55 33.58 10.56
N GLY A 254 34.32 33.08 10.41
CA GLY A 254 33.14 33.93 10.22
C GLY A 254 32.25 33.84 11.45
N SER A 255 32.02 34.97 12.14
CA SER A 255 30.94 35.06 13.13
C SER A 255 29.59 35.01 12.42
N TYR A 256 28.58 34.49 13.11
CA TYR A 256 27.21 34.49 12.60
C TYR A 256 26.25 34.89 13.73
N ARG A 257 25.07 35.39 13.37
CA ARG A 257 24.00 35.68 14.33
C ARG A 257 23.12 34.45 14.50
N GLY A 258 23.17 33.82 15.67
CA GLY A 258 22.33 32.70 16.05
C GLY A 258 21.10 33.18 16.80
N LYS A 259 19.91 32.65 16.45
CA LYS A 259 18.66 32.90 17.17
C LYS A 259 18.36 31.67 18.02
N TRP A 260 18.26 31.83 19.33
CA TRP A 260 17.88 30.76 20.24
C TRP A 260 16.39 30.42 20.10
N ARG A 261 16.08 29.14 20.29
CA ARG A 261 14.74 28.60 20.54
C ARG A 261 14.91 27.46 21.53
N SER A 262 13.98 27.33 22.48
CA SER A 262 13.99 26.21 23.43
C SER A 262 13.83 24.87 22.71
N VAL A 263 14.24 23.79 23.38
CA VAL A 263 14.12 22.43 22.82
C VAL A 263 12.65 22.06 22.60
N ALA A 264 11.77 22.42 23.54
CA ALA A 264 10.33 22.20 23.42
C ALA A 264 9.73 22.95 22.23
N THR A 265 10.03 24.24 22.03
CA THR A 265 9.56 24.99 20.86
C THR A 265 10.06 24.36 19.57
N TYR A 266 11.33 23.96 19.50
CA TYR A 266 11.87 23.28 18.33
C TYR A 266 11.12 21.98 18.00
N LEU A 267 10.81 21.15 19.00
CA LEU A 267 10.07 19.90 18.81
C LEU A 267 8.63 20.19 18.34
N THR A 268 7.93 21.13 18.99
CA THR A 268 6.55 21.49 18.64
C THR A 268 6.45 22.07 17.23
N ASP A 269 7.33 23.03 16.88
CA ASP A 269 7.42 23.59 15.52
C ASP A 269 7.71 22.48 14.49
N SER A 270 8.69 21.62 14.79
CA SER A 270 9.05 20.51 13.91
C SER A 270 7.91 19.52 13.70
N LEU A 271 7.09 19.26 14.74
CA LEU A 271 5.94 18.37 14.62
C LEU A 271 4.82 18.97 13.77
N ALA A 272 4.62 20.28 13.86
CA ALA A 272 3.59 21.02 13.14
C ALA A 272 3.95 21.23 11.66
N GLU A 273 5.22 21.48 11.35
CA GLU A 273 5.68 21.85 10.01
C GLU A 273 6.19 20.66 9.18
N THR A 274 6.55 19.53 9.80
CA THR A 274 7.21 18.44 9.05
C THR A 274 6.27 17.63 8.19
N GLU A 275 6.64 17.48 6.91
CA GLU A 275 6.04 16.52 5.97
C GLU A 275 6.77 15.15 5.97
N SER A 276 7.86 15.03 6.72
CA SER A 276 8.69 13.81 6.77
C SER A 276 8.26 12.92 7.93
N ASP A 277 7.72 11.73 7.62
CA ASP A 277 7.33 10.74 8.64
C ASP A 277 8.50 10.31 9.53
N LYS A 278 9.73 10.28 8.99
CA LYS A 278 10.94 9.95 9.78
C LYS A 278 11.24 11.05 10.79
N THR A 279 11.10 12.31 10.38
CA THR A 279 11.29 13.46 11.27
C THR A 279 10.19 13.50 12.31
N ARG A 280 8.94 13.29 11.89
CA ARG A 280 7.75 13.20 12.76
C ARG A 280 7.95 12.14 13.85
N ARG A 281 8.31 10.91 13.47
CA ARG A 281 8.59 9.81 14.43
C ARG A 281 9.70 10.17 15.41
N ARG A 282 10.82 10.71 14.92
CA ARG A 282 11.92 11.15 15.79
C ARG A 282 11.48 12.24 16.78
N VAL A 283 10.61 13.16 16.35
CA VAL A 283 10.12 14.23 17.23
C VAL A 283 9.15 13.66 18.27
N LEU A 284 8.22 12.81 17.84
CA LEU A 284 7.25 12.14 18.73
C LEU A 284 7.94 11.23 19.76
N SER A 285 9.05 10.58 19.43
CA SER A 285 9.82 9.77 20.40
C SER A 285 10.41 10.57 21.56
N PHE A 286 10.45 11.90 21.45
CA PHE A 286 10.86 12.81 22.53
C PHE A 286 9.67 13.55 23.17
N MET A 287 8.45 13.11 22.92
CA MET A 287 7.23 13.67 23.49
C MET A 287 6.47 12.61 24.29
N HIS A 288 5.94 13.01 25.44
CA HIS A 288 4.96 12.22 26.17
C HIS A 288 3.60 12.39 25.49
N SER A 289 2.97 11.27 25.11
CA SER A 289 1.64 11.25 24.52
C SER A 289 0.60 10.90 25.57
N SER A 290 -0.48 11.67 25.65
CA SER A 290 -1.59 11.38 26.57
C SER A 290 -2.94 11.68 25.90
N THR A 291 -4.00 11.08 26.44
CA THR A 291 -5.37 11.40 26.04
C THR A 291 -5.64 12.88 26.32
N CYS A 292 -6.22 13.59 25.34
CA CYS A 292 -6.51 15.02 25.48
C CYS A 292 -7.44 15.28 26.67
N PRO A 293 -7.05 16.12 27.64
CA PRO A 293 -7.85 16.36 28.84
C PRO A 293 -9.12 17.19 28.55
N THR A 294 -9.09 18.11 27.57
CA THR A 294 -10.26 18.95 27.24
C THR A 294 -11.41 18.14 26.66
N CYS A 295 -11.14 17.27 25.69
CA CYS A 295 -12.19 16.46 25.06
C CYS A 295 -12.24 15.02 25.58
N GLN A 296 -11.37 14.65 26.53
CA GLN A 296 -11.24 13.28 27.05
C GLN A 296 -11.06 12.23 25.94
N GLY A 297 -10.31 12.60 24.89
CA GLY A 297 -10.08 11.73 23.74
C GLY A 297 -11.23 11.67 22.72
N ARG A 298 -12.29 12.49 22.86
CA ARG A 298 -13.43 12.48 21.93
C ARG A 298 -13.17 13.27 20.63
N GLY A 299 -12.27 14.25 20.67
CA GLY A 299 -11.78 14.98 19.49
C GLY A 299 -12.67 16.14 18.99
N PHE A 300 -13.85 16.35 19.59
CA PHE A 300 -14.78 17.41 19.19
C PHE A 300 -14.94 18.51 20.25
N GLN A 301 -15.53 19.63 19.84
CA GLN A 301 -16.05 20.65 20.75
C GLN A 301 -17.14 20.06 21.67
N PRO A 302 -17.21 20.47 22.95
CA PRO A 302 -18.20 19.96 23.89
C PRO A 302 -19.65 20.13 23.41
N ASP A 303 -19.98 21.27 22.80
CA ASP A 303 -21.33 21.56 22.29
C ASP A 303 -21.76 20.62 21.15
N THR A 304 -20.82 20.21 20.29
CA THR A 304 -21.08 19.25 19.22
C THR A 304 -21.51 17.89 19.78
N LEU A 305 -20.88 17.47 20.88
CA LEU A 305 -21.09 16.15 21.50
C LEU A 305 -22.45 16.04 22.21
N LEU A 306 -23.16 17.15 22.40
CA LEU A 306 -24.51 17.17 22.97
C LEU A 306 -25.60 16.83 21.95
N VAL A 307 -25.31 16.94 20.65
CA VAL A 307 -26.25 16.59 19.58
C VAL A 307 -26.13 15.11 19.27
N THR A 308 -27.26 14.41 19.22
CA THR A 308 -27.30 12.96 18.99
C THR A 308 -28.07 12.61 17.73
N TYR A 309 -27.69 11.52 17.07
CA TYR A 309 -28.45 10.91 15.99
C TYR A 309 -28.67 9.43 16.29
N ALA A 310 -29.93 8.98 16.24
CA ALA A 310 -30.32 7.64 16.69
C ALA A 310 -29.80 7.25 18.10
N GLY A 311 -29.66 8.24 18.99
CA GLY A 311 -29.17 8.03 20.36
C GLY A 311 -27.64 8.08 20.54
N TYR A 312 -26.87 8.25 19.47
CA TYR A 312 -25.41 8.31 19.52
C TYR A 312 -24.90 9.74 19.35
N ALA A 313 -23.88 10.13 20.12
CA ALA A 313 -23.08 11.30 19.79
C ALA A 313 -22.20 11.04 18.55
N ILE A 314 -21.70 12.08 17.89
CA ILE A 314 -20.99 11.94 16.61
C ILE A 314 -19.70 11.12 16.72
N ASP A 315 -18.98 11.20 17.83
CA ASP A 315 -17.76 10.44 18.07
C ASP A 315 -18.07 8.96 18.29
N GLU A 316 -19.07 8.65 19.11
CA GLU A 316 -19.55 7.29 19.36
C GLU A 316 -20.06 6.65 18.07
N PHE A 317 -20.84 7.39 17.28
CA PHE A 317 -21.34 6.94 15.97
C PHE A 317 -20.19 6.65 15.00
N ASN A 318 -19.16 7.51 14.98
CA ASN A 318 -18.00 7.31 14.11
C ASN A 318 -17.12 6.14 14.54
N ASP A 319 -17.17 5.74 15.81
CA ASP A 319 -16.41 4.62 16.38
C ASP A 319 -17.16 3.27 16.24
N LEU A 320 -18.45 3.28 15.86
CA LEU A 320 -19.18 2.07 15.47
C LEU A 320 -18.54 1.39 14.25
N ALA A 321 -18.59 0.06 14.21
CA ALA A 321 -18.24 -0.69 13.01
C ALA A 321 -19.24 -0.40 11.89
N LEU A 322 -18.82 -0.42 10.62
CA LEU A 322 -19.67 -0.13 9.47
C LEU A 322 -20.92 -1.02 9.43
N LYS A 323 -20.82 -2.28 9.89
CA LYS A 323 -21.98 -3.18 10.03
C LYS A 323 -23.04 -2.64 11.00
N ASP A 324 -22.61 -2.03 12.10
CA ASP A 324 -23.50 -1.44 13.10
C ASP A 324 -24.04 -0.09 12.63
N VAL A 325 -23.20 0.70 11.92
CA VAL A 325 -23.65 1.91 11.22
C VAL A 325 -24.77 1.56 10.22
N LEU A 326 -24.61 0.50 9.42
CA LEU A 326 -25.65 0.06 8.49
C LEU A 326 -26.93 -0.30 9.24
N ALA A 327 -26.83 -1.07 10.32
CA ALA A 327 -27.99 -1.48 11.12
C ALA A 327 -28.77 -0.26 11.65
N VAL A 328 -28.07 0.76 12.15
CA VAL A 328 -28.68 2.01 12.62
C VAL A 328 -29.37 2.76 11.47
N LEU A 329 -28.70 2.94 10.33
CA LEU A 329 -29.26 3.67 9.19
C LEU A 329 -30.46 2.95 8.57
N GLU A 330 -30.45 1.62 8.50
CA GLU A 330 -31.57 0.82 8.00
C GLU A 330 -32.76 0.82 8.96
N ASP A 331 -32.53 0.83 10.27
CA ASP A 331 -33.60 0.98 11.26
C ASP A 331 -34.29 2.35 11.12
N ARG A 332 -33.50 3.42 10.93
CA ARG A 332 -34.03 4.77 10.64
C ARG A 332 -34.84 4.81 9.35
N LEU A 333 -34.35 4.20 8.27
CA LEU A 333 -35.09 4.12 7.01
C LEU A 333 -36.42 3.35 7.19
N LYS A 334 -36.41 2.23 7.91
CA LYS A 334 -37.63 1.45 8.21
C LYS A 334 -38.61 2.26 9.07
N HIS A 335 -38.11 3.02 10.04
CA HIS A 335 -38.93 3.89 10.86
C HIS A 335 -39.64 4.96 10.02
N LEU A 336 -38.92 5.66 9.14
CA LEU A 336 -39.50 6.65 8.22
C LEU A 336 -40.54 6.03 7.28
N ALA A 337 -40.27 4.83 6.76
CA ALA A 337 -41.21 4.08 5.92
C ALA A 337 -42.51 3.68 6.66
N GLY A 338 -42.46 3.61 8.00
CA GLY A 338 -43.64 3.37 8.85
C GLY A 338 -44.51 4.62 9.06
N ILE A 339 -44.04 5.81 8.69
CA ILE A 339 -44.76 7.07 8.82
C ILE A 339 -45.36 7.42 7.46
N ALA A 340 -46.66 7.77 7.42
CA ALA A 340 -47.29 8.21 6.18
C ALA A 340 -46.62 9.51 5.68
N LYS A 341 -46.21 9.58 4.41
CA LYS A 341 -45.48 10.74 3.85
C LYS A 341 -46.18 12.09 4.09
N GLN A 342 -47.50 12.14 4.24
CA GLN A 342 -48.25 13.36 4.55
C GLN A 342 -48.02 13.89 5.97
N GLN A 343 -47.46 13.07 6.86
CA GLN A 343 -47.12 13.41 8.25
C GLN A 343 -45.66 13.82 8.42
N TRP A 344 -44.88 13.79 7.34
CA TRP A 344 -43.47 14.12 7.38
C TRP A 344 -43.28 15.62 7.61
N ASN A 345 -42.25 15.94 8.37
CA ASN A 345 -41.71 17.29 8.47
C ASN A 345 -40.47 17.44 7.57
N GLU A 346 -39.92 18.65 7.49
CA GLU A 346 -38.73 18.95 6.66
C GLU A 346 -37.49 18.14 7.06
N HIS A 347 -37.39 17.70 8.32
CA HIS A 347 -36.29 16.86 8.80
C HIS A 347 -36.43 15.40 8.35
N ASP A 348 -37.66 14.87 8.26
CA ASP A 348 -37.93 13.52 7.78
C ASP A 348 -37.63 13.40 6.28
N GLU A 349 -38.01 14.41 5.48
CA GLU A 349 -37.67 14.49 4.05
C GLU A 349 -36.15 14.58 3.82
N ALA A 350 -35.47 15.41 4.60
CA ALA A 350 -34.01 15.53 4.54
C ALA A 350 -33.31 14.23 4.99
N GLU A 351 -33.86 13.53 5.99
CA GLU A 351 -33.34 12.26 6.46
C GLU A 351 -33.47 11.17 5.38
N GLU A 352 -34.63 11.01 4.73
CA GLU A 352 -34.82 10.04 3.63
C GLU A 352 -33.79 10.29 2.51
N LEU A 353 -33.64 11.53 2.05
CA LEU A 353 -32.69 11.89 0.99
C LEU A 353 -31.24 11.53 1.34
N LEU A 354 -30.82 11.84 2.57
CA LEU A 354 -29.45 11.58 3.03
C LEU A 354 -29.21 10.09 3.27
N LEU A 355 -30.22 9.35 3.75
CA LEU A 355 -30.17 7.89 3.89
C LEU A 355 -30.04 7.21 2.53
N ASP A 356 -30.84 7.60 1.54
CA ASP A 356 -30.76 7.10 0.16
C ASP A 356 -29.40 7.35 -0.46
N GLN A 357 -28.74 8.45 -0.11
CA GLN A 357 -27.39 8.77 -0.58
C GLN A 357 -26.30 7.92 0.10
N VAL A 358 -26.37 7.71 1.41
CA VAL A 358 -25.28 7.07 2.16
C VAL A 358 -25.37 5.54 2.18
N LEU A 359 -26.58 4.96 2.21
CA LEU A 359 -26.80 3.52 2.35
C LEU A 359 -26.15 2.67 1.25
N PRO A 360 -26.20 3.04 -0.05
CA PRO A 360 -25.54 2.26 -1.10
C PRO A 360 -24.03 2.09 -0.87
N THR A 361 -23.38 3.15 -0.38
CA THR A 361 -21.94 3.13 -0.10
C THR A 361 -21.60 2.26 1.10
N VAL A 362 -22.37 2.39 2.19
CA VAL A 362 -22.18 1.58 3.41
C VAL A 362 -22.43 0.10 3.13
N ARG A 363 -23.50 -0.24 2.39
CA ARG A 363 -23.80 -1.61 1.96
C ARG A 363 -22.69 -2.19 1.11
N ALA A 364 -22.23 -1.47 0.09
CA ALA A 364 -21.14 -1.94 -0.76
C ALA A 364 -19.82 -2.13 0.01
N ALA A 365 -19.51 -1.25 0.98
CA ALA A 365 -18.35 -1.45 1.85
C ALA A 365 -18.45 -2.76 2.65
N ILE A 366 -19.63 -3.09 3.18
CA ILE A 366 -19.88 -4.34 3.91
C ILE A 366 -19.82 -5.56 2.97
N GLU A 367 -20.43 -5.48 1.79
CA GLU A 367 -20.37 -6.53 0.76
C GLU A 367 -18.92 -6.84 0.35
N LEU A 368 -18.05 -5.82 0.33
CA LEU A 368 -16.61 -5.96 0.08
C LEU A 368 -15.79 -6.40 1.30
N GLY A 369 -16.42 -6.76 2.42
CA GLY A 369 -15.74 -7.26 3.62
C GLY A 369 -15.15 -6.18 4.51
N LEU A 370 -15.63 -4.93 4.44
CA LEU A 370 -15.15 -3.81 5.27
C LEU A 370 -16.06 -3.52 6.47
N GLY A 371 -16.97 -4.44 6.82
CA GLY A 371 -17.95 -4.24 7.89
C GLY A 371 -17.35 -4.00 9.27
N HIS A 372 -16.11 -4.43 9.51
CA HIS A 372 -15.37 -4.24 10.76
C HIS A 372 -14.70 -2.86 10.89
N LEU A 373 -14.65 -2.07 9.83
CA LEU A 373 -14.04 -0.74 9.89
C LEU A 373 -14.95 0.24 10.63
N SER A 374 -14.37 1.17 11.39
CA SER A 374 -15.10 2.35 11.90
C SER A 374 -14.84 3.57 11.01
N LEU A 375 -15.74 4.57 11.03
CA LEU A 375 -15.56 5.81 10.26
C LEU A 375 -14.38 6.66 10.78
N SER A 376 -14.08 6.54 12.07
CA SER A 376 -12.94 7.20 12.73
C SER A 376 -11.60 6.51 12.48
N ARG A 377 -11.59 5.26 11.99
CA ARG A 377 -10.35 4.50 11.76
C ARG A 377 -9.40 5.31 10.87
N PRO A 378 -8.16 5.58 11.31
CA PRO A 378 -7.19 6.33 10.54
C PRO A 378 -6.92 5.67 9.18
N ALA A 379 -6.85 6.46 8.12
CA ALA A 379 -6.59 5.97 6.77
C ALA A 379 -5.24 5.24 6.65
N ARG A 380 -4.27 5.62 7.48
CA ARG A 380 -2.92 5.06 7.49
C ARG A 380 -2.84 3.67 8.12
N SER A 381 -3.81 3.30 8.96
CA SER A 381 -3.88 1.95 9.52
C SER A 381 -4.65 0.98 8.63
N LEU A 382 -5.14 1.43 7.47
CA LEU A 382 -5.78 0.56 6.48
C LEU A 382 -4.72 -0.22 5.72
N SER A 383 -4.99 -1.50 5.47
CA SER A 383 -4.21 -2.25 4.49
C SER A 383 -4.44 -1.69 3.08
N ALA A 384 -3.53 -1.97 2.15
CA ALA A 384 -3.69 -1.59 0.75
C ALA A 384 -5.02 -2.10 0.17
N GLY A 385 -5.39 -3.34 0.49
CA GLY A 385 -6.65 -3.95 0.07
C GLY A 385 -7.90 -3.36 0.74
N GLU A 386 -7.83 -2.99 2.03
CA GLU A 386 -8.93 -2.26 2.70
C GLU A 386 -9.14 -0.89 2.04
N HIS A 387 -8.05 -0.15 1.80
CA HIS A 387 -8.10 1.17 1.17
C HIS A 387 -8.65 1.12 -0.26
N GLN A 388 -8.21 0.15 -1.06
CA GLN A 388 -8.67 -0.04 -2.44
C GLN A 388 -10.17 -0.35 -2.50
N ARG A 389 -10.64 -1.32 -1.70
CA ARG A 389 -12.07 -1.66 -1.62
C ARG A 389 -12.91 -0.49 -1.12
N LEU A 390 -12.41 0.27 -0.16
CA LEU A 390 -13.11 1.45 0.35
C LEU A 390 -13.29 2.51 -0.73
N ARG A 391 -12.25 2.75 -1.55
CA ARG A 391 -12.33 3.65 -2.71
C ARG A 391 -13.27 3.12 -3.79
N LEU A 392 -13.31 1.81 -3.98
CA LEU A 392 -14.22 1.17 -4.93
C LEU A 392 -15.69 1.34 -4.48
N ALA A 393 -15.99 1.08 -3.20
CA ALA A 393 -17.31 1.31 -2.62
C ALA A 393 -17.76 2.78 -2.75
N SER A 394 -16.84 3.73 -2.53
CA SER A 394 -17.15 5.16 -2.54
C SER A 394 -17.57 5.70 -3.91
N GLN A 395 -17.23 5.02 -5.00
CA GLN A 395 -17.64 5.45 -6.34
C GLN A 395 -19.14 5.32 -6.58
N LEU A 396 -19.87 4.48 -5.82
CA LEU A 396 -21.32 4.38 -5.95
C LEU A 396 -22.06 5.68 -5.56
N ASN A 397 -21.44 6.52 -4.74
CA ASN A 397 -22.03 7.80 -4.31
C ASN A 397 -21.86 8.92 -5.35
N SER A 398 -21.17 8.67 -6.45
CA SER A 398 -20.74 9.72 -7.39
C SER A 398 -21.81 10.12 -8.42
N SER A 399 -22.89 9.34 -8.57
CA SER A 399 -23.97 9.55 -9.55
C SER A 399 -23.48 9.82 -10.98
N LEU A 400 -22.30 9.30 -11.34
CA LEU A 400 -21.71 9.50 -12.65
C LEU A 400 -22.41 8.65 -13.71
N PHE A 401 -22.60 9.25 -14.88
CA PHE A 401 -23.25 8.66 -16.04
C PHE A 401 -22.44 8.92 -17.30
N GLY A 402 -22.38 7.93 -18.20
CA GLY A 402 -21.69 8.07 -19.49
C GLY A 402 -20.18 8.23 -19.35
N THR A 403 -19.58 7.65 -18.30
CA THR A 403 -18.13 7.66 -18.06
C THR A 403 -17.53 6.27 -18.27
N VAL A 404 -16.21 6.19 -18.42
CA VAL A 404 -15.44 4.93 -18.39
C VAL A 404 -14.70 4.83 -17.06
N TYR A 405 -15.05 3.84 -16.24
CA TYR A 405 -14.27 3.46 -15.07
C TYR A 405 -13.10 2.59 -15.51
N VAL A 406 -11.87 3.00 -15.20
CA VAL A 406 -10.65 2.21 -15.45
C VAL A 406 -10.13 1.71 -14.10
N LEU A 407 -10.21 0.40 -13.88
CA LEU A 407 -9.96 -0.27 -12.61
C LEU A 407 -8.69 -1.11 -12.68
N ASP A 408 -7.83 -1.00 -11.69
CA ASP A 408 -6.57 -1.74 -11.57
C ASP A 408 -6.73 -2.84 -10.52
N GLU A 409 -6.83 -4.09 -10.94
CA GLU A 409 -6.85 -5.30 -10.10
C GLU A 409 -7.74 -5.16 -8.84
N PRO A 410 -9.05 -4.84 -8.96
CA PRO A 410 -9.93 -4.59 -7.80
C PRO A 410 -10.15 -5.82 -6.90
N SER A 411 -9.78 -7.01 -7.36
CA SER A 411 -9.82 -8.31 -6.69
C SER A 411 -8.53 -8.69 -5.98
N ALA A 412 -7.46 -7.90 -6.15
CA ALA A 412 -6.18 -8.12 -5.51
C ALA A 412 -6.34 -8.28 -3.98
N GLY A 413 -5.76 -9.34 -3.42
CA GLY A 413 -5.83 -9.65 -1.99
C GLY A 413 -7.22 -10.01 -1.45
N LEU A 414 -8.23 -10.22 -2.32
CA LEU A 414 -9.58 -10.58 -1.89
C LEU A 414 -9.76 -12.09 -1.79
N HIS A 415 -10.49 -12.53 -0.77
CA HIS A 415 -10.96 -13.90 -0.66
C HIS A 415 -12.02 -14.19 -1.73
N ALA A 416 -12.16 -15.46 -2.14
CA ALA A 416 -13.06 -15.86 -3.24
C ALA A 416 -14.52 -15.36 -3.09
N VAL A 417 -15.02 -15.27 -1.85
CA VAL A 417 -16.36 -14.73 -1.57
C VAL A 417 -16.45 -13.22 -1.79
N GLU A 418 -15.43 -12.47 -1.39
CA GLU A 418 -15.36 -11.00 -1.57
C GLU A 418 -15.22 -10.64 -3.06
N ARG A 419 -14.56 -11.48 -3.87
CA ARG A 419 -14.46 -11.30 -5.34
C ARG A 419 -15.83 -11.29 -6.03
N LYS A 420 -16.79 -12.08 -5.53
CA LYS A 420 -18.15 -12.07 -6.05
C LYS A 420 -18.84 -10.70 -5.85
N ALA A 421 -18.64 -10.08 -4.69
CA ALA A 421 -19.17 -8.75 -4.41
C ALA A 421 -18.57 -7.69 -5.36
N VAL A 422 -17.29 -7.81 -5.72
CA VAL A 422 -16.68 -6.95 -6.75
C VAL A 422 -17.42 -7.11 -8.08
N SER A 423 -17.66 -8.34 -8.55
CA SER A 423 -18.39 -8.56 -9.81
C SER A 423 -19.78 -7.93 -9.81
N GLU A 424 -20.55 -8.11 -8.74
CA GLU A 424 -21.88 -7.50 -8.57
C GLU A 424 -21.80 -5.97 -8.58
N LEU A 425 -20.75 -5.40 -7.97
CA LEU A 425 -20.51 -3.96 -7.97
C LEU A 425 -20.17 -3.41 -9.37
N LEU A 426 -19.35 -4.13 -10.14
CA LEU A 426 -19.03 -3.74 -11.52
C LEU A 426 -20.30 -3.68 -12.37
N GLN A 427 -21.20 -4.66 -12.19
CA GLN A 427 -22.48 -4.67 -12.89
C GLN A 427 -23.33 -3.44 -12.56
N ARG A 428 -23.35 -2.99 -11.30
CA ARG A 428 -24.06 -1.76 -10.91
C ARG A 428 -23.53 -0.51 -11.64
N PHE A 429 -22.23 -0.42 -11.94
CA PHE A 429 -21.69 0.69 -12.75
C PHE A 429 -22.21 0.64 -14.19
N ILE A 430 -22.28 -0.55 -14.78
CA ILE A 430 -22.82 -0.76 -16.13
C ILE A 430 -24.32 -0.41 -16.17
N ASP A 431 -25.10 -0.89 -15.20
CA ASP A 431 -26.53 -0.62 -15.08
C ASP A 431 -26.83 0.88 -14.90
N ALA A 432 -25.90 1.62 -14.27
CA ALA A 432 -25.93 3.07 -14.15
C ALA A 432 -25.57 3.82 -15.46
N GLY A 433 -25.31 3.11 -16.57
CA GLY A 433 -25.00 3.69 -17.87
C GLY A 433 -23.53 4.12 -18.01
N ASN A 434 -22.61 3.40 -17.38
CA ASN A 434 -21.17 3.60 -17.54
C ASN A 434 -20.52 2.40 -18.25
N SER A 435 -19.28 2.58 -18.68
CA SER A 435 -18.42 1.50 -19.19
C SER A 435 -17.38 1.15 -18.13
N VAL A 436 -16.95 -0.11 -18.04
CA VAL A 436 -15.92 -0.56 -17.09
C VAL A 436 -14.79 -1.25 -17.84
N PHE A 437 -13.58 -0.70 -17.71
CA PHE A 437 -12.34 -1.31 -18.18
C PHE A 437 -11.58 -1.85 -16.97
N LEU A 438 -11.43 -3.16 -16.94
CA LEU A 438 -10.90 -3.92 -15.82
C LEU A 438 -9.53 -4.49 -16.20
N VAL A 439 -8.45 -3.93 -15.66
CA VAL A 439 -7.14 -4.60 -15.72
C VAL A 439 -7.15 -5.70 -14.67
N GLU A 440 -7.07 -6.96 -15.10
CA GLU A 440 -7.17 -8.09 -14.15
C GLU A 440 -6.33 -9.34 -14.46
N HIS A 441 -6.08 -10.07 -13.38
CA HIS A 441 -5.38 -11.36 -13.32
C HIS A 441 -6.22 -12.50 -12.71
N ASP A 442 -7.34 -12.23 -12.02
CA ASP A 442 -8.28 -13.27 -11.59
C ASP A 442 -9.12 -13.77 -12.76
N MET A 443 -8.84 -15.01 -13.15
CA MET A 443 -9.50 -15.64 -14.30
C MET A 443 -11.00 -15.89 -14.08
N SER A 444 -11.50 -15.88 -12.84
CA SER A 444 -12.94 -16.00 -12.58
C SER A 444 -13.70 -14.70 -12.84
N LEU A 445 -13.10 -13.54 -12.55
CA LEU A 445 -13.65 -12.24 -12.95
C LEU A 445 -13.51 -12.00 -14.45
N VAL A 446 -12.34 -12.31 -15.02
CA VAL A 446 -12.11 -12.18 -16.47
C VAL A 446 -13.08 -13.04 -17.27
N ALA A 447 -13.37 -14.27 -16.82
CA ALA A 447 -14.36 -15.14 -17.46
C ALA A 447 -15.78 -14.56 -17.48
N GLY A 448 -16.10 -13.65 -16.55
CA GLY A 448 -17.40 -12.97 -16.47
C GLY A 448 -17.48 -11.67 -17.29
N CYS A 449 -16.42 -11.24 -17.95
CA CYS A 449 -16.43 -10.02 -18.78
C CYS A 449 -17.06 -10.26 -20.16
N ASP A 450 -17.71 -9.24 -20.72
CA ASP A 450 -18.33 -9.29 -22.05
C ASP A 450 -17.27 -9.32 -23.17
N TRP A 451 -16.16 -8.60 -22.95
CA TRP A 451 -15.10 -8.39 -23.92
C TRP A 451 -13.73 -8.52 -23.25
N ILE A 452 -12.73 -8.97 -24.01
CA ILE A 452 -11.35 -9.08 -23.53
C ILE A 452 -10.38 -8.48 -24.54
N VAL A 453 -9.40 -7.74 -24.00
CA VAL A 453 -8.26 -7.18 -24.71
C VAL A 453 -7.01 -7.79 -24.10
N ASP A 454 -6.38 -8.73 -24.81
CA ASP A 454 -5.18 -9.40 -24.35
C ASP A 454 -3.93 -8.76 -24.97
N ILE A 455 -3.03 -8.26 -24.10
CA ILE A 455 -1.77 -7.63 -24.47
C ILE A 455 -0.62 -8.56 -24.10
N GLY A 456 0.24 -8.88 -25.05
CA GLY A 456 1.28 -9.89 -24.85
C GLY A 456 2.04 -10.24 -26.13
N PRO A 457 2.49 -11.49 -26.31
CA PRO A 457 2.30 -12.64 -25.39
C PRO A 457 3.25 -12.65 -24.19
N ARG A 458 4.29 -11.81 -24.16
CA ARG A 458 5.30 -11.76 -23.08
C ARG A 458 5.36 -10.38 -22.42
N ALA A 459 6.27 -10.23 -21.45
CA ALA A 459 6.56 -8.98 -20.77
C ALA A 459 7.59 -8.11 -21.53
N GLY A 460 7.67 -6.83 -21.17
CA GLY A 460 8.74 -5.92 -21.60
C GLY A 460 8.80 -5.73 -23.11
N GLU A 461 10.02 -5.73 -23.66
CA GLU A 461 10.27 -5.54 -25.10
C GLU A 461 9.69 -6.66 -25.98
N ARG A 462 9.42 -7.84 -25.40
CA ARG A 462 8.76 -8.96 -26.08
C ARG A 462 7.24 -8.96 -25.92
N GLY A 463 6.70 -8.01 -25.15
CA GLY A 463 5.28 -7.73 -25.04
C GLY A 463 4.81 -6.62 -25.97
N GLY A 464 3.78 -5.91 -25.52
CA GLY A 464 3.25 -4.70 -26.13
C GLY A 464 2.53 -4.90 -27.45
N GLN A 465 2.16 -6.13 -27.80
CA GLN A 465 1.37 -6.44 -28.99
C GLN A 465 -0.06 -6.79 -28.57
N LEU A 466 -1.02 -6.43 -29.40
CA LEU A 466 -2.38 -6.93 -29.25
C LEU A 466 -2.40 -8.39 -29.70
N VAL A 467 -2.70 -9.29 -28.76
CA VAL A 467 -2.88 -10.72 -29.05
C VAL A 467 -4.31 -10.97 -29.50
N PHE A 468 -5.28 -10.37 -28.81
CA PHE A 468 -6.71 -10.52 -29.12
C PHE A 468 -7.51 -9.31 -28.63
N SER A 469 -8.56 -8.93 -29.37
CA SER A 469 -9.63 -8.06 -28.89
C SER A 469 -10.95 -8.60 -29.43
N GLY A 470 -11.87 -8.97 -28.54
CA GLY A 470 -13.12 -9.62 -28.94
C GLY A 470 -13.96 -10.08 -27.75
N PRO A 471 -15.12 -10.71 -28.02
CA PRO A 471 -15.93 -11.34 -26.98
C PRO A 471 -15.14 -12.42 -26.24
N THR A 472 -15.30 -12.49 -24.91
CA THR A 472 -14.52 -13.38 -24.04
C THR A 472 -14.68 -14.86 -24.41
N ASP A 473 -15.87 -15.29 -24.81
CA ASP A 473 -16.09 -16.68 -25.23
C ASP A 473 -15.29 -17.06 -26.48
N GLN A 474 -15.10 -16.13 -27.41
CA GLN A 474 -14.27 -16.36 -28.60
C GLN A 474 -12.79 -16.43 -28.25
N PHE A 475 -12.34 -15.65 -27.27
CA PHE A 475 -10.99 -15.76 -26.74
C PHE A 475 -10.73 -17.15 -26.14
N ARG A 476 -11.66 -17.62 -25.30
CA ARG A 476 -11.56 -18.95 -24.65
C ARG A 476 -11.55 -20.07 -25.69
N ALA A 477 -12.43 -20.02 -26.68
CA ALA A 477 -12.53 -21.03 -27.73
C ALA A 477 -11.26 -21.13 -28.61
N ASN A 478 -10.49 -20.03 -28.73
CA ASN A 478 -9.30 -19.96 -29.59
C ASN A 478 -7.98 -20.09 -28.82
N ALA A 479 -8.00 -20.51 -27.55
CA ALA A 479 -6.84 -20.44 -26.67
C ALA A 479 -5.57 -21.12 -27.21
N GLU A 480 -5.70 -22.32 -27.79
CA GLU A 480 -4.57 -23.06 -28.37
C GLU A 480 -3.89 -22.31 -29.53
N GLN A 481 -4.67 -21.55 -30.31
CA GLN A 481 -4.17 -20.83 -31.49
C GLN A 481 -3.51 -19.50 -31.13
N LEU A 482 -3.98 -18.86 -30.06
CA LEU A 482 -3.52 -17.54 -29.65
C LEU A 482 -2.13 -17.57 -28.98
N GLY A 483 -1.74 -18.69 -28.38
CA GLY A 483 -0.48 -18.79 -27.63
C GLY A 483 -0.41 -17.80 -26.45
N SER A 484 -1.57 -17.36 -25.95
CA SER A 484 -1.70 -16.42 -24.85
C SER A 484 -1.65 -17.15 -23.51
N PRO A 485 -0.76 -16.75 -22.57
CA PRO A 485 -0.80 -17.27 -21.19
C PRO A 485 -2.15 -17.05 -20.51
N THR A 486 -2.84 -15.95 -20.81
CA THR A 486 -4.18 -15.66 -20.28
C THR A 486 -5.19 -16.67 -20.81
N ALA A 487 -5.17 -16.94 -22.12
CA ALA A 487 -6.10 -17.88 -22.73
C ALA A 487 -5.90 -19.31 -22.21
N ALA A 488 -4.65 -19.71 -21.96
CA ALA A 488 -4.33 -20.98 -21.32
C ALA A 488 -4.89 -21.02 -19.88
N ALA A 489 -4.66 -19.98 -19.08
CA ALA A 489 -5.14 -19.91 -17.69
C ALA A 489 -6.68 -19.89 -17.57
N LEU A 490 -7.40 -19.28 -18.51
CA LEU A 490 -8.88 -19.29 -18.55
C LEU A 490 -9.50 -20.66 -18.88
N ASN A 491 -8.70 -21.58 -19.42
CA ASN A 491 -9.12 -22.92 -19.81
C ASN A 491 -8.44 -24.02 -18.98
N GLU A 492 -7.58 -23.64 -18.04
CA GLU A 492 -6.87 -24.58 -17.19
C GLU A 492 -7.82 -25.15 -16.10
N ASP A 493 -7.72 -26.45 -15.86
CA ASP A 493 -8.40 -27.10 -14.75
C ASP A 493 -7.80 -26.65 -13.41
N PHE A 494 -8.61 -26.70 -12.35
CA PHE A 494 -8.13 -26.39 -11.02
C PHE A 494 -7.05 -27.41 -10.58
N PRO A 495 -5.93 -26.98 -9.96
CA PRO A 495 -4.86 -27.90 -9.57
C PRO A 495 -5.33 -29.01 -8.63
N GLU A 496 -4.72 -30.20 -8.77
CA GLU A 496 -4.92 -31.28 -7.80
C GLU A 496 -4.50 -30.84 -6.40
N LEU A 497 -5.31 -31.20 -5.40
CA LEU A 497 -5.03 -30.87 -4.01
C LEU A 497 -3.89 -31.74 -3.48
N THR A 498 -2.89 -31.12 -2.85
CA THR A 498 -1.86 -31.86 -2.11
C THR A 498 -2.53 -32.65 -0.97
N ASP A 499 -2.25 -33.95 -0.91
CA ASP A 499 -2.76 -34.86 0.13
C ASP A 499 -1.66 -35.46 1.01
N THR A 500 -0.40 -35.36 0.58
CA THR A 500 0.74 -35.87 1.34
C THR A 500 1.30 -34.81 2.28
N PRO A 501 1.32 -35.05 3.61
CA PRO A 501 1.99 -34.14 4.54
C PRO A 501 3.50 -34.07 4.22
N ALA A 502 4.03 -32.87 4.01
CA ALA A 502 5.47 -32.63 3.92
C ALA A 502 6.02 -32.04 5.23
N GLY A 503 7.34 -31.95 5.34
CA GLY A 503 8.04 -31.39 6.51
C GLY A 503 8.88 -32.39 7.28
N THR A 504 9.50 -31.91 8.37
CA THR A 504 10.42 -32.71 9.20
C THR A 504 9.71 -33.57 10.24
N GLY A 505 8.37 -33.47 10.35
CA GLY A 505 7.59 -34.05 11.45
C GLY A 505 7.63 -33.23 12.74
N GLU A 506 8.25 -32.04 12.70
CA GLU A 506 8.35 -31.09 13.81
C GLU A 506 7.57 -29.81 13.47
N SER A 507 7.13 -29.06 14.48
CA SER A 507 6.37 -27.81 14.30
C SER A 507 6.85 -26.70 15.23
N ILE A 508 6.51 -25.46 14.88
CA ILE A 508 6.40 -24.34 15.82
C ILE A 508 4.96 -24.36 16.34
N SER A 509 4.80 -24.56 17.64
CA SER A 509 3.50 -24.56 18.30
C SER A 509 3.32 -23.29 19.10
N LEU A 510 2.20 -22.61 18.89
CA LEU A 510 1.74 -21.48 19.68
C LEU A 510 0.45 -21.89 20.39
N THR A 511 0.44 -21.83 21.72
CA THR A 511 -0.72 -22.20 22.55
C THR A 511 -1.23 -20.97 23.28
N GLY A 512 -2.54 -20.77 23.30
CA GLY A 512 -3.19 -19.64 23.97
C GLY A 512 -2.76 -18.29 23.39
N VAL A 513 -2.89 -18.11 22.08
CA VAL A 513 -2.62 -16.82 21.40
C VAL A 513 -3.77 -15.85 21.69
N HIS A 514 -3.45 -14.74 22.37
CA HIS A 514 -4.35 -13.60 22.57
C HIS A 514 -3.77 -12.37 21.87
N ALA A 515 -4.41 -11.91 20.80
CA ALA A 515 -3.91 -10.82 19.96
C ALA A 515 -5.04 -10.24 19.11
N ARG A 516 -5.47 -8.99 19.36
CA ARG A 516 -6.59 -8.36 18.62
C ARG A 516 -7.83 -9.27 18.55
N ALA A 517 -8.08 -9.90 17.39
CA ALA A 517 -9.20 -10.82 17.18
C ALA A 517 -9.04 -12.20 17.84
N PHE A 518 -7.82 -12.60 18.23
CA PHE A 518 -7.56 -13.90 18.85
C PHE A 518 -7.77 -13.84 20.37
N ASP A 519 -8.52 -14.81 20.91
CA ASP A 519 -8.73 -15.02 22.35
C ASP A 519 -8.45 -16.48 22.74
N GLY A 520 -7.18 -16.83 22.87
CA GLY A 520 -6.74 -18.16 23.31
C GLY A 520 -6.67 -19.20 22.18
N ALA A 521 -6.21 -18.80 20.99
CA ALA A 521 -6.10 -19.73 19.86
C ALA A 521 -4.83 -20.59 19.90
N ASP A 522 -4.97 -21.86 19.51
CA ASP A 522 -3.85 -22.80 19.38
C ASP A 522 -3.54 -23.05 17.89
N VAL A 523 -2.27 -22.99 17.50
CA VAL A 523 -1.85 -23.20 16.12
C VAL A 523 -0.46 -23.83 16.01
N ASP A 524 -0.31 -24.74 15.05
CA ASP A 524 0.93 -25.42 14.71
C ASP A 524 1.39 -25.06 13.29
N PHE A 525 2.65 -24.67 13.14
CA PHE A 525 3.29 -24.43 11.85
C PHE A 525 4.34 -25.52 11.58
N PRO A 526 4.12 -26.43 10.62
CA PRO A 526 5.08 -27.50 10.33
C PRO A 526 6.41 -26.95 9.81
N LEU A 527 7.51 -27.49 10.31
CA LEU A 527 8.87 -27.14 9.89
C LEU A 527 9.27 -27.89 8.61
N GLY A 528 10.02 -27.21 7.74
CA GLY A 528 10.49 -27.76 6.47
C GLY A 528 9.37 -27.98 5.45
N ALA A 529 8.30 -27.20 5.53
CA ALA A 529 7.12 -27.28 4.67
C ALA A 529 6.70 -25.88 4.19
N LEU A 530 5.92 -25.84 3.12
CA LEU A 530 5.18 -24.66 2.66
C LEU A 530 3.79 -24.64 3.31
N THR A 531 3.59 -23.71 4.25
CA THR A 531 2.31 -23.52 4.94
C THR A 531 1.58 -22.30 4.37
N ALA A 532 0.36 -22.50 3.89
CA ALA A 532 -0.53 -21.41 3.48
C ALA A 532 -1.51 -21.06 4.60
N VAL A 533 -1.48 -19.80 5.05
CA VAL A 533 -2.43 -19.24 6.01
C VAL A 533 -3.48 -18.47 5.23
N THR A 534 -4.73 -18.89 5.34
CA THR A 534 -5.85 -18.38 4.53
C THR A 534 -7.06 -18.05 5.40
N GLY A 535 -8.12 -17.53 4.77
CA GLY A 535 -9.31 -17.01 5.42
C GLY A 535 -9.71 -15.64 4.90
N VAL A 536 -10.93 -15.20 5.22
CA VAL A 536 -11.49 -13.92 4.75
C VAL A 536 -10.61 -12.72 5.14
N SER A 537 -10.69 -11.63 4.39
CA SER A 537 -9.90 -10.44 4.73
C SER A 537 -10.29 -9.91 6.11
N GLY A 538 -9.31 -9.48 6.92
CA GLY A 538 -9.56 -9.06 8.31
C GLY A 538 -9.80 -10.18 9.33
N SER A 539 -9.66 -11.46 8.95
CA SER A 539 -9.85 -12.59 9.88
C SER A 539 -8.74 -12.76 10.95
N GLY A 540 -7.61 -12.07 10.79
CA GLY A 540 -6.46 -12.14 11.71
C GLY A 540 -5.18 -12.75 11.13
N LYS A 541 -5.13 -13.08 9.84
CA LYS A 541 -3.95 -13.70 9.18
C LYS A 541 -2.64 -12.95 9.42
N SER A 542 -2.59 -11.66 9.09
CA SER A 542 -1.39 -10.82 9.27
C SER A 542 -1.04 -10.65 10.76
N THR A 543 -2.05 -10.53 11.64
CA THR A 543 -1.82 -10.50 13.09
C THR A 543 -1.15 -11.78 13.59
N LEU A 544 -1.59 -12.95 13.11
CA LEU A 544 -1.01 -14.22 13.52
C LEU A 544 0.40 -14.43 12.97
N VAL A 545 0.61 -14.20 11.67
CA VAL A 545 1.88 -14.55 11.00
C VAL A 545 2.91 -13.43 11.12
N ILE A 546 2.55 -12.20 10.74
CA ILE A 546 3.47 -11.05 10.71
C ILE A 546 3.60 -10.38 12.09
N GLY A 547 2.56 -10.45 12.92
CA GLY A 547 2.61 -9.98 14.31
C GLY A 547 3.20 -11.03 15.25
N VAL A 548 2.37 -12.03 15.62
CA VAL A 548 2.68 -12.98 16.70
C VAL A 548 3.83 -13.92 16.33
N LEU A 549 3.73 -14.66 15.21
CA LEU A 549 4.75 -15.64 14.83
C LEU A 549 6.10 -14.99 14.52
N ALA A 550 6.11 -13.85 13.83
CA ALA A 550 7.34 -13.12 13.53
C ALA A 550 8.04 -12.64 14.81
N ASP A 551 7.30 -12.05 15.75
CA ASP A 551 7.89 -11.59 17.02
C ASP A 551 8.42 -12.77 17.84
N VAL A 552 7.61 -13.82 18.02
CA VAL A 552 8.03 -15.03 18.75
C VAL A 552 9.28 -15.66 18.13
N ALA A 553 9.34 -15.79 16.81
CA ALA A 553 10.52 -16.32 16.11
C ALA A 553 11.73 -15.38 16.21
N SER A 554 11.53 -14.06 16.18
CA SER A 554 12.60 -13.08 16.25
C SER A 554 13.38 -13.15 17.58
N ARG A 555 12.71 -13.49 18.68
CA ARG A 555 13.33 -13.66 20.01
C ARG A 555 14.34 -14.79 20.06
N SER A 556 14.17 -15.82 19.24
CA SER A 556 15.07 -16.98 19.16
C SER A 556 16.07 -16.86 18.00
N ALA A 557 15.74 -16.10 16.96
CA ALA A 557 16.57 -15.98 15.78
C ALA A 557 17.88 -15.24 16.08
N GLN A 558 19.00 -15.80 15.61
CA GLN A 558 20.31 -15.15 15.66
C GLN A 558 20.44 -14.05 14.59
N GLN A 559 19.62 -14.13 13.55
CA GLN A 559 19.59 -13.17 12.46
C GLN A 559 18.14 -12.93 12.04
N VAL A 560 17.74 -11.66 12.04
CA VAL A 560 16.43 -11.21 11.52
C VAL A 560 16.68 -10.29 10.33
N VAL A 561 16.05 -10.60 9.20
CA VAL A 561 16.12 -9.82 7.95
C VAL A 561 14.73 -9.26 7.65
N GLY A 562 14.63 -7.95 7.42
CA GLY A 562 13.37 -7.25 7.16
C GLY A 562 12.67 -6.64 8.39
N ALA A 563 13.33 -6.64 9.56
CA ALA A 563 12.75 -6.12 10.81
C ALA A 563 12.43 -4.60 10.77
N GLU A 564 13.28 -3.78 10.15
CA GLU A 564 13.06 -2.33 10.00
C GLU A 564 11.82 -1.99 9.14
N GLU A 565 11.32 -2.96 8.36
CA GLU A 565 10.15 -2.79 7.50
C GLU A 565 8.83 -3.16 8.19
N ALA A 566 8.85 -3.95 9.27
CA ALA A 566 7.65 -4.39 10.00
C ALA A 566 7.14 -3.31 10.99
N SER A 567 8.02 -2.52 11.59
CA SER A 567 7.65 -1.42 12.52
C SER A 567 6.96 -0.22 11.84
N ASP A 568 6.90 -0.21 10.51
CA ASP A 568 6.20 0.83 9.72
C ASP A 568 4.69 0.55 9.57
N GLU A 569 4.15 -0.58 10.04
CA GLU A 569 2.71 -0.93 9.92
C GLU A 569 1.83 -0.33 11.01
N ASP A 570 2.42 0.10 12.13
CA ASP A 570 1.68 0.73 13.22
C ASP A 570 2.49 1.91 13.79
N PRO A 571 2.24 3.15 13.31
CA PRO A 571 3.01 4.32 13.73
C PRO A 571 2.91 4.63 15.24
N ASP A 572 1.96 4.00 15.96
CA ASP A 572 1.78 4.16 17.41
C ASP A 572 2.33 2.97 18.23
N ALA A 573 2.65 1.83 17.62
CA ALA A 573 3.12 0.64 18.34
C ALA A 573 4.56 0.76 18.88
N ASP A 574 5.39 1.63 18.30
CA ASP A 574 6.79 1.81 18.73
C ASP A 574 6.96 2.88 19.83
N SER A 575 5.87 3.44 20.37
CA SER A 575 5.92 4.47 21.42
C SER A 575 6.24 3.95 22.84
N THR A 576 6.50 2.64 22.99
CA THR A 576 6.75 2.01 24.30
C THR A 576 7.86 0.96 24.24
N ALA A 577 9.00 1.30 23.63
CA ALA A 577 10.24 0.55 23.82
C ALA A 577 10.82 0.84 25.22
N GLY A 578 10.15 0.30 26.26
CA GLY A 578 10.50 0.59 27.65
C GLY A 578 9.69 -0.19 28.69
N SER A 579 9.30 -1.43 28.44
CA SER A 579 8.97 -2.47 29.45
C SER A 579 8.36 -3.70 28.76
N ASP A 580 8.48 -4.88 29.36
CA ASP A 580 7.90 -6.15 28.86
C ASP A 580 6.35 -6.14 28.82
N ASP A 581 5.71 -5.10 29.37
CA ASP A 581 4.26 -4.93 29.56
C ASP A 581 3.54 -4.16 28.42
N SER A 582 4.25 -3.73 27.37
CA SER A 582 3.69 -2.92 26.28
C SER A 582 3.31 -3.70 25.01
N ARG A 583 3.29 -5.04 25.05
CA ARG A 583 2.95 -5.84 23.86
C ARG A 583 1.44 -5.98 23.71
N ASP A 584 0.95 -5.65 22.52
CA ASP A 584 -0.46 -5.82 22.09
C ASP A 584 -0.91 -7.30 21.94
N PHE A 585 -0.09 -8.26 22.38
CA PHE A 585 -0.42 -9.67 22.35
C PHE A 585 0.25 -10.49 23.46
N ARG A 586 -0.36 -11.62 23.81
CA ARG A 586 0.12 -12.62 24.76
C ARG A 586 0.04 -14.00 24.14
N VAL A 587 1.04 -14.85 24.41
CA VAL A 587 1.01 -16.28 24.05
C VAL A 587 1.29 -17.07 25.33
N ASP A 588 0.41 -18.00 25.69
CA ASP A 588 0.52 -18.75 26.95
C ASP A 588 1.74 -19.69 26.97
N SER A 589 2.01 -20.38 25.86
CA SER A 589 3.25 -21.16 25.70
C SER A 589 3.67 -21.34 24.25
N THR A 590 4.97 -21.54 24.03
CA THR A 590 5.55 -21.79 22.71
C THR A 590 6.45 -23.02 22.73
N ALA A 591 6.48 -23.77 21.63
CA ALA A 591 7.39 -24.91 21.43
C ALA A 591 7.97 -24.92 20.01
N GLY A 592 9.20 -25.45 19.86
CA GLY A 592 9.87 -25.61 18.57
C GLY A 592 10.48 -24.34 17.96
N VAL A 593 10.23 -23.16 18.55
CA VAL A 593 10.76 -21.85 18.11
C VAL A 593 12.30 -21.79 18.21
N ASP A 594 12.88 -22.49 19.18
CA ASP A 594 14.32 -22.61 19.42
C ASP A 594 15.09 -23.20 18.23
N LYS A 595 14.38 -23.90 17.34
CA LYS A 595 14.93 -24.48 16.11
C LYS A 595 15.10 -23.47 14.98
N ILE A 596 14.57 -22.25 15.11
CA ILE A 596 14.72 -21.18 14.13
C ILE A 596 15.94 -20.34 14.48
N ARG A 597 16.90 -20.31 13.56
CA ARG A 597 18.13 -19.51 13.68
C ARG A 597 18.07 -18.24 12.85
N ARG A 598 17.26 -18.23 11.80
CA ARG A 598 17.15 -17.11 10.86
C ARG A 598 15.69 -16.84 10.53
N LEU A 599 15.26 -15.59 10.70
CA LEU A 599 13.95 -15.12 10.31
C LEU A 599 14.10 -14.17 9.11
N VAL A 600 13.33 -14.42 8.06
CA VAL A 600 13.28 -13.57 6.86
C VAL A 600 11.84 -13.15 6.63
N HIS A 601 11.59 -11.85 6.74
CA HIS A 601 10.29 -11.26 6.47
C HIS A 601 10.31 -10.55 5.11
N ILE A 602 9.37 -10.90 4.22
CA ILE A 602 9.28 -10.34 2.87
C ILE A 602 7.91 -9.70 2.65
N THR A 603 7.88 -8.36 2.66
CA THR A 603 6.69 -7.54 2.41
C THR A 603 6.67 -6.96 0.99
N GLN A 604 5.50 -6.50 0.55
CA GLN A 604 5.32 -5.73 -0.70
C GLN A 604 5.80 -4.28 -0.61
N LYS A 605 6.35 -3.83 0.52
CA LYS A 605 6.87 -2.47 0.67
C LYS A 605 7.95 -2.19 -0.39
N PRO A 606 8.02 -0.97 -0.95
CA PRO A 606 9.02 -0.62 -1.96
C PRO A 606 10.43 -0.98 -1.50
N ILE A 607 11.28 -1.47 -2.42
CA ILE A 607 12.69 -1.79 -2.15
C ILE A 607 13.51 -0.55 -1.71
N GLY A 608 12.97 0.65 -1.94
CA GLY A 608 13.39 1.87 -1.28
C GLY A 608 12.45 3.03 -1.57
N ARG A 609 12.55 4.10 -0.78
CA ARG A 609 11.63 5.25 -0.90
C ARG A 609 12.02 6.26 -1.98
N THR A 610 13.15 6.07 -2.67
CA THR A 610 13.68 7.04 -3.63
C THR A 610 14.04 6.37 -4.95
N VAL A 611 14.03 7.14 -6.03
CA VAL A 611 14.49 6.74 -7.38
C VAL A 611 15.96 6.29 -7.45
N ARG A 612 16.74 6.52 -6.38
CA ARG A 612 18.14 6.03 -6.26
C ARG A 612 18.20 4.55 -5.92
N SER A 613 17.20 4.01 -5.23
CA SER A 613 17.07 2.57 -5.01
C SER A 613 16.59 1.93 -6.32
N THR A 614 17.38 0.99 -6.83
CA THR A 614 17.14 0.30 -8.11
C THR A 614 17.25 -1.20 -7.94
N VAL A 615 16.78 -1.96 -8.93
CA VAL A 615 16.94 -3.41 -8.99
C VAL A 615 18.40 -3.83 -8.76
N ALA A 616 19.34 -3.18 -9.44
CA ALA A 616 20.76 -3.51 -9.34
C ALA A 616 21.38 -3.17 -7.97
N THR A 617 20.97 -2.06 -7.35
CA THR A 617 21.52 -1.67 -6.04
C THR A 617 20.95 -2.51 -4.91
N TYR A 618 19.66 -2.86 -4.97
CA TYR A 618 19.02 -3.66 -3.92
C TYR A 618 19.53 -5.11 -3.90
N THR A 619 19.71 -5.72 -5.06
CA THR A 619 20.26 -7.08 -5.19
C THR A 619 21.77 -7.15 -4.88
N GLY A 620 22.44 -6.01 -4.73
CA GLY A 620 23.89 -5.93 -4.53
C GLY A 620 24.72 -6.22 -5.79
N LEU A 621 24.11 -6.63 -6.91
CA LEU A 621 24.84 -6.92 -8.16
C LEU A 621 25.59 -5.69 -8.68
N PHE A 622 25.10 -4.48 -8.38
CA PHE A 622 25.74 -3.25 -8.84
C PHE A 622 27.14 -3.04 -8.25
N ASP A 623 27.43 -3.59 -7.07
CA ASP A 623 28.78 -3.50 -6.48
C ASP A 623 29.81 -4.30 -7.29
N HIS A 624 29.36 -5.38 -7.91
CA HIS A 624 30.19 -6.16 -8.84
C HIS A 624 30.34 -5.45 -10.18
N VAL A 625 29.26 -4.89 -10.73
CA VAL A 625 29.30 -4.07 -11.96
C VAL A 625 30.27 -2.88 -11.80
N ARG A 626 30.17 -2.11 -10.72
CA ARG A 626 31.08 -0.97 -10.48
C ARG A 626 32.54 -1.39 -10.39
N ARG A 627 32.81 -2.59 -9.86
CA ARG A 627 34.16 -3.15 -9.79
C ARG A 627 34.69 -3.50 -11.18
N LEU A 628 33.86 -4.11 -12.05
CA LEU A 628 34.24 -4.38 -13.45
C LEU A 628 34.70 -3.12 -14.19
N PHE A 629 33.93 -2.02 -14.07
CA PHE A 629 34.29 -0.75 -14.70
C PHE A 629 35.58 -0.15 -14.12
N ALA A 630 35.76 -0.19 -12.80
CA ALA A 630 36.99 0.27 -12.16
C ALA A 630 38.21 -0.59 -12.53
N ASP A 631 38.00 -1.85 -12.89
CA ASP A 631 39.06 -2.77 -13.29
C ASP A 631 39.52 -2.62 -14.74
N THR A 632 38.78 -1.85 -15.57
CA THR A 632 39.15 -1.60 -16.97
C THR A 632 40.53 -0.90 -17.09
N PRO A 633 41.32 -1.20 -18.15
CA PRO A 633 42.63 -0.56 -18.34
C PRO A 633 42.57 0.96 -18.42
N GLU A 634 41.48 1.51 -18.96
CA GLU A 634 41.29 2.95 -19.05
C GLU A 634 40.96 3.60 -17.71
N ALA A 635 40.08 3.00 -16.90
CA ALA A 635 39.79 3.47 -15.54
C ALA A 635 41.06 3.49 -14.68
N LYS A 636 41.88 2.43 -14.74
CA LYS A 636 43.16 2.35 -14.02
C LYS A 636 44.15 3.43 -14.45
N ARG A 637 44.28 3.71 -15.75
CA ARG A 637 45.13 4.81 -16.26
C ARG A 637 44.66 6.18 -15.79
N ARG A 638 43.35 6.39 -15.64
CA ARG A 638 42.76 7.65 -15.15
C ARG A 638 42.73 7.75 -13.61
N GLY A 639 43.24 6.76 -12.87
CA GLY A 639 43.24 6.74 -11.41
C GLY A 639 41.84 6.64 -10.79
N MET A 640 40.86 6.11 -11.55
CA MET A 640 39.48 6.00 -11.10
C MET A 640 39.29 4.79 -10.19
N SER A 641 38.40 4.95 -9.22
CA SER A 641 38.05 3.96 -8.21
C SER A 641 36.61 3.48 -8.38
N VAL A 642 36.22 2.42 -7.67
CA VAL A 642 34.83 1.91 -7.61
C VAL A 642 33.82 3.00 -7.17
N SER A 643 34.27 4.02 -6.43
CA SER A 643 33.42 5.13 -6.00
C SER A 643 33.03 6.09 -7.15
N ASP A 644 33.87 6.21 -8.17
CA ASP A 644 33.62 7.05 -9.35
C ASP A 644 32.48 6.50 -10.21
N PHE A 645 32.25 5.18 -10.16
CA PHE A 645 31.16 4.51 -10.85
C PHE A 645 29.86 4.42 -10.03
N SER A 646 29.76 5.12 -8.90
CA SER A 646 28.54 5.18 -8.10
C SER A 646 27.77 6.48 -8.32
N TYR A 647 26.52 6.38 -8.77
CA TYR A 647 25.59 7.51 -8.87
C TYR A 647 25.10 8.02 -7.50
N ASN A 648 25.42 7.32 -6.40
CA ASN A 648 25.11 7.79 -5.04
C ASN A 648 26.17 8.75 -4.48
N THR A 649 27.36 8.82 -5.10
CA THR A 649 28.46 9.67 -4.64
C THR A 649 28.65 10.90 -5.53
N LYS A 650 29.14 12.01 -4.95
CA LYS A 650 29.43 13.25 -5.69
C LYS A 650 30.52 13.10 -6.77
N LYS A 651 31.30 12.02 -6.73
CA LYS A 651 32.39 11.76 -7.70
C LYS A 651 31.83 11.47 -9.08
N GLY A 652 30.95 10.47 -9.20
CA GLY A 652 30.40 10.02 -10.48
C GLY A 652 29.06 10.62 -10.87
N ARG A 653 28.23 11.03 -9.90
CA ARG A 653 26.82 11.38 -10.16
C ARG A 653 26.65 12.67 -10.92
N CYS A 654 25.62 12.73 -11.75
CA CYS A 654 25.12 13.96 -12.34
C CYS A 654 24.74 14.95 -11.23
N PRO A 655 25.25 16.20 -11.24
CA PRO A 655 24.97 17.18 -10.17
C PRO A 655 23.53 17.74 -10.23
N GLU A 656 22.90 17.72 -11.40
CA GLU A 656 21.56 18.31 -11.62
C GLU A 656 20.46 17.50 -10.93
N CYS A 657 20.37 16.21 -11.28
CA CYS A 657 19.43 15.27 -10.64
C CYS A 657 20.04 14.57 -9.42
N ASP A 658 21.28 14.93 -9.07
CA ASP A 658 21.97 14.39 -7.92
C ASP A 658 22.05 12.84 -7.95
N GLY A 659 22.19 12.28 -9.16
CA GLY A 659 22.25 10.83 -9.42
C GLY A 659 20.92 10.10 -9.55
N ALA A 660 19.78 10.79 -9.42
CA ALA A 660 18.45 10.20 -9.57
C ALA A 660 18.12 9.78 -11.02
N GLY A 661 18.59 10.55 -12.01
CA GLY A 661 18.22 10.39 -13.41
C GLY A 661 16.88 11.06 -13.79
N SER A 662 16.05 11.36 -12.80
CA SER A 662 14.79 12.10 -12.94
C SER A 662 14.75 13.32 -12.02
N ILE A 663 13.80 14.22 -12.26
CA ILE A 663 13.49 15.40 -11.45
C ILE A 663 12.00 15.37 -11.14
N GLU A 664 11.64 15.61 -9.89
CA GLU A 664 10.25 15.72 -9.46
C GLU A 664 9.68 17.08 -9.84
N VAL A 665 8.50 17.08 -10.45
CA VAL A 665 7.73 18.27 -10.82
C VAL A 665 6.46 18.26 -9.99
N GLU A 666 6.41 19.17 -9.02
CA GLU A 666 5.23 19.40 -8.21
C GLU A 666 4.15 20.10 -9.05
N LEU A 667 2.93 19.55 -9.02
CA LEU A 667 1.78 20.10 -9.74
C LEU A 667 0.77 20.61 -8.71
N VAL A 668 0.26 21.83 -8.91
CA VAL A 668 -0.58 22.54 -7.91
C VAL A 668 -1.88 21.79 -7.56
N PHE A 669 -2.41 20.97 -8.47
CA PHE A 669 -3.70 20.29 -8.31
C PHE A 669 -3.68 18.80 -8.65
N LEU A 670 -2.51 18.24 -8.95
CA LEU A 670 -2.31 16.84 -9.32
C LEU A 670 -1.13 16.28 -8.52
N PRO A 671 -1.06 14.96 -8.28
CA PRO A 671 0.12 14.35 -7.69
C PRO A 671 1.40 14.76 -8.44
N GLY A 672 2.49 14.98 -7.71
CA GLY A 672 3.80 15.28 -8.31
C GLY A 672 4.20 14.19 -9.31
N THR A 673 4.81 14.58 -10.43
CA THR A 673 5.24 13.66 -11.49
C THR A 673 6.74 13.74 -11.69
N TYR A 674 7.38 12.63 -12.06
CA TYR A 674 8.80 12.63 -12.39
C TYR A 674 9.03 12.86 -13.87
N THR A 675 9.95 13.76 -14.23
CA THR A 675 10.43 13.94 -15.59
C THR A 675 11.89 13.51 -15.72
N THR A 676 12.31 13.14 -16.93
CA THR A 676 13.71 12.76 -17.20
C THR A 676 14.63 13.96 -17.00
N CYS A 677 15.76 13.77 -16.32
CA CYS A 677 16.73 14.83 -16.07
C CYS A 677 17.25 15.42 -17.41
N PRO A 678 17.17 16.75 -17.63
CA PRO A 678 17.59 17.36 -18.88
C PRO A 678 19.11 17.36 -19.08
N ALA A 679 19.90 17.29 -17.99
CA ALA A 679 21.36 17.35 -18.07
C ALA A 679 22.01 16.00 -18.41
N CYS A 680 21.50 14.90 -17.84
CA CYS A 680 22.05 13.55 -18.08
C CYS A 680 21.14 12.67 -18.94
N HIS A 681 19.94 13.14 -19.30
CA HIS A 681 18.94 12.38 -20.06
C HIS A 681 18.66 11.00 -19.45
N GLY A 682 18.49 10.95 -18.13
CA GLY A 682 18.24 9.70 -17.40
C GLY A 682 19.47 8.86 -17.09
N LYS A 683 20.66 9.22 -17.61
CA LYS A 683 21.89 8.40 -17.46
C LYS A 683 22.52 8.44 -16.08
N ARG A 684 22.07 9.29 -15.15
CA ARG A 684 22.53 9.41 -13.74
C ARG A 684 23.99 9.85 -13.51
N TYR A 685 24.84 9.81 -14.52
CA TYR A 685 26.29 10.04 -14.42
C TYR A 685 26.75 11.33 -15.10
N LYS A 686 27.95 11.79 -14.72
CA LYS A 686 28.67 12.83 -15.44
C LYS A 686 29.20 12.32 -16.79
N PRO A 687 29.37 13.20 -17.80
CA PRO A 687 29.86 12.81 -19.12
C PRO A 687 31.19 12.05 -19.12
N GLU A 688 32.14 12.42 -18.24
CA GLU A 688 33.45 11.77 -18.14
C GLU A 688 33.39 10.30 -17.68
N ILE A 689 32.36 9.91 -16.92
CA ILE A 689 32.14 8.53 -16.51
C ILE A 689 31.54 7.71 -17.65
N LEU A 690 30.65 8.33 -18.44
CA LEU A 690 29.98 7.70 -19.57
C LEU A 690 30.92 7.40 -20.76
N GLN A 691 32.10 8.02 -20.80
CA GLN A 691 33.13 7.73 -21.80
C GLN A 691 33.83 6.38 -21.56
N LEU A 692 33.77 5.84 -20.34
CA LEU A 692 34.39 4.55 -20.04
C LEU A 692 33.45 3.42 -20.41
N GLN A 693 34.01 2.45 -21.13
CA GLN A 693 33.28 1.31 -21.65
C GLN A 693 33.84 -0.01 -21.13
N TRP A 694 32.93 -0.95 -20.86
CA TRP A 694 33.22 -2.36 -20.64
C TRP A 694 32.38 -3.14 -21.66
N ASN A 695 33.03 -3.96 -22.49
CA ASN A 695 32.40 -4.67 -23.62
C ASN A 695 31.51 -3.75 -24.48
N ASP A 696 32.09 -2.62 -24.94
CA ASP A 696 31.44 -1.60 -25.77
C ASP A 696 30.20 -0.91 -25.15
N ARG A 697 30.01 -1.04 -23.83
CA ARG A 697 28.88 -0.47 -23.09
C ARG A 697 29.36 0.45 -21.99
N SER A 698 28.76 1.64 -21.88
CA SER A 698 28.95 2.49 -20.71
C SER A 698 28.21 1.92 -19.50
N ILE A 699 28.53 2.41 -18.30
CA ILE A 699 27.82 1.97 -17.08
C ILE A 699 26.33 2.32 -17.10
N ALA A 700 25.95 3.39 -17.81
CA ALA A 700 24.55 3.74 -18.00
C ALA A 700 23.85 2.79 -18.98
N ASP A 701 24.55 2.31 -20.02
CA ASP A 701 24.01 1.31 -20.94
C ASP A 701 23.78 -0.02 -20.23
N VAL A 702 24.67 -0.40 -19.30
CA VAL A 702 24.49 -1.57 -18.42
C VAL A 702 23.26 -1.42 -17.52
N LEU A 703 23.06 -0.24 -16.92
CA LEU A 703 21.85 0.03 -16.13
C LEU A 703 20.57 0.05 -16.97
N ALA A 704 20.67 0.28 -18.28
CA ALA A 704 19.53 0.27 -19.19
C ALA A 704 19.13 -1.14 -19.65
N LEU A 705 20.00 -2.15 -19.47
CA LEU A 705 19.71 -3.55 -19.82
C LEU A 705 18.52 -4.06 -19.01
N SER A 706 17.63 -4.78 -19.70
CA SER A 706 16.68 -5.68 -19.05
C SER A 706 17.40 -6.86 -18.39
N VAL A 707 16.74 -7.53 -17.44
CA VAL A 707 17.25 -8.75 -16.82
C VAL A 707 17.50 -9.84 -17.88
N ASP A 708 16.63 -9.97 -18.88
CA ASP A 708 16.81 -10.93 -19.98
C ASP A 708 18.08 -10.63 -20.81
N GLU A 709 18.31 -9.37 -21.18
CA GLU A 709 19.55 -8.99 -21.90
C GLU A 709 20.78 -9.16 -21.00
N ALA A 710 20.66 -8.88 -19.71
CA ALA A 710 21.73 -9.02 -18.74
C ALA A 710 22.20 -10.48 -18.59
N LEU A 711 21.34 -11.48 -18.82
CA LEU A 711 21.75 -12.90 -18.83
C LEU A 711 22.80 -13.16 -19.91
N GLU A 712 22.60 -12.61 -21.11
CA GLU A 712 23.52 -12.75 -22.22
C GLU A 712 24.80 -11.93 -21.99
N VAL A 713 24.66 -10.68 -21.53
CA VAL A 713 25.80 -9.77 -21.33
C VAL A 713 26.73 -10.21 -20.21
N PHE A 714 26.20 -10.83 -19.15
CA PHE A 714 26.97 -11.26 -17.97
C PHE A 714 27.25 -12.78 -17.94
N ALA A 715 27.10 -13.48 -19.07
CA ALA A 715 27.32 -14.93 -19.14
C ALA A 715 28.70 -15.37 -18.59
N ASP A 716 29.73 -14.56 -18.80
CA ASP A 716 31.11 -14.82 -18.34
C ASP A 716 31.42 -14.21 -16.95
N GLU A 717 30.43 -13.67 -16.25
CA GLU A 717 30.58 -12.98 -14.95
C GLU A 717 29.75 -13.67 -13.84
N PRO A 718 30.22 -14.80 -13.27
CA PRO A 718 29.40 -15.68 -12.41
C PRO A 718 28.78 -15.00 -11.19
N ARG A 719 29.46 -13.98 -10.64
CA ARG A 719 28.98 -13.24 -9.46
C ARG A 719 27.79 -12.34 -9.78
N ILE A 720 27.70 -11.83 -11.02
CA ILE A 720 26.59 -10.99 -11.48
C ILE A 720 25.50 -11.90 -12.04
N LEU A 721 25.88 -12.87 -12.88
CA LEU A 721 24.96 -13.79 -13.56
C LEU A 721 24.01 -14.46 -12.58
N ARG A 722 24.52 -14.96 -11.44
CA ARG A 722 23.70 -15.58 -10.40
C ARG A 722 22.55 -14.68 -9.94
N SER A 723 22.79 -13.39 -9.76
CA SER A 723 21.73 -12.45 -9.35
C SER A 723 20.69 -12.26 -10.43
N VAL A 724 21.13 -12.19 -11.69
CA VAL A 724 20.27 -12.03 -12.87
C VAL A 724 19.42 -13.28 -13.10
N GLU A 725 19.97 -14.49 -12.92
CA GLU A 725 19.25 -15.77 -13.04
C GLU A 725 18.07 -15.86 -12.05
N PHE A 726 18.26 -15.45 -10.80
CA PHE A 726 17.16 -15.46 -9.82
C PHE A 726 16.07 -14.42 -10.12
N LEU A 727 16.46 -13.23 -10.61
CA LEU A 727 15.48 -12.24 -11.07
C LEU A 727 14.66 -12.81 -12.24
N HIS A 728 15.32 -13.43 -13.22
CA HIS A 728 14.66 -14.05 -14.37
C HIS A 728 13.72 -15.19 -13.94
N ALA A 729 14.17 -16.09 -13.05
CA ALA A 729 13.39 -17.23 -12.56
C ALA A 729 12.11 -16.83 -11.82
N LEU A 730 12.03 -15.60 -11.31
CA LEU A 730 10.85 -15.02 -10.65
C LEU A 730 9.97 -14.19 -11.62
N GLY A 731 10.21 -14.30 -12.93
CA GLY A 731 9.44 -13.61 -13.96
C GLY A 731 9.79 -12.13 -14.12
N LEU A 732 10.93 -11.66 -13.59
CA LEU A 732 11.34 -10.25 -13.65
C LEU A 732 12.24 -9.92 -14.85
N GLY A 733 12.24 -10.76 -15.88
CA GLY A 733 13.08 -10.65 -17.08
C GLY A 733 12.99 -9.29 -17.80
N TYR A 734 11.84 -8.64 -17.73
CA TYR A 734 11.56 -7.36 -18.39
C TYR A 734 12.08 -6.12 -17.64
N LEU A 735 12.36 -6.24 -16.34
CA LEU A 735 12.80 -5.10 -15.55
C LEU A 735 14.20 -4.66 -15.96
N ARG A 736 14.43 -3.35 -15.96
CA ARG A 736 15.77 -2.81 -16.19
C ARG A 736 16.58 -2.81 -14.91
N LEU A 737 17.88 -3.08 -15.01
CA LEU A 737 18.79 -3.09 -13.85
C LEU A 737 18.79 -1.75 -13.10
N GLY A 738 18.67 -0.63 -13.83
CA GLY A 738 18.60 0.73 -13.30
C GLY A 738 17.19 1.26 -13.04
N GLN A 739 16.13 0.45 -13.17
CA GLN A 739 14.76 0.87 -12.89
C GLN A 739 14.62 1.26 -11.42
N GLY A 740 14.03 2.43 -11.18
CA GLY A 740 13.91 3.02 -9.84
C GLY A 740 12.77 2.43 -9.03
N SER A 741 12.90 2.41 -7.69
CA SER A 741 11.88 1.82 -6.81
C SER A 741 10.47 2.39 -6.94
N PRO A 742 10.24 3.69 -7.22
CA PRO A 742 8.89 4.23 -7.43
C PRO A 742 8.22 3.74 -8.72
N GLU A 743 9.00 3.19 -9.66
CA GLU A 743 8.51 2.64 -10.93
C GLU A 743 8.20 1.13 -10.83
N LEU A 744 8.36 0.54 -9.64
CA LEU A 744 8.12 -0.89 -9.40
C LEU A 744 6.77 -1.10 -8.72
N SER A 745 6.04 -2.14 -9.12
CA SER A 745 4.86 -2.59 -8.38
C SER A 745 5.25 -3.23 -7.04
N GLY A 746 4.29 -3.34 -6.11
CA GLY A 746 4.50 -4.03 -4.82
C GLY A 746 4.95 -5.48 -5.02
N GLY A 747 4.31 -6.21 -5.94
CA GLY A 747 4.68 -7.59 -6.29
C GLY A 747 6.04 -7.71 -6.99
N GLU A 748 6.45 -6.72 -7.81
CA GLU A 748 7.82 -6.66 -8.36
C GLU A 748 8.85 -6.44 -7.25
N ALA A 749 8.60 -5.48 -6.34
CA ALA A 749 9.46 -5.22 -5.20
C ALA A 749 9.63 -6.47 -4.34
N GLN A 750 8.54 -7.15 -4.01
CA GLN A 750 8.56 -8.39 -3.22
C GLN A 750 9.38 -9.50 -3.90
N ARG A 751 9.20 -9.72 -5.21
CA ARG A 751 9.97 -10.71 -5.97
C ARG A 751 11.45 -10.34 -6.06
N ILE A 752 11.82 -9.06 -6.12
CA ILE A 752 13.22 -8.63 -6.05
C ILE A 752 13.83 -8.95 -4.68
N LYS A 753 13.08 -8.77 -3.59
CA LYS A 753 13.51 -9.15 -2.24
C LYS A 753 13.74 -10.65 -2.15
N LEU A 754 12.81 -11.45 -2.65
CA LEU A 754 12.94 -12.90 -2.74
C LEU A 754 14.17 -13.30 -3.57
N ALA A 755 14.40 -12.69 -4.74
CA ALA A 755 15.58 -12.93 -5.56
C ALA A 755 16.89 -12.67 -4.80
N SER A 756 16.96 -11.56 -4.05
CA SER A 756 18.12 -11.19 -3.22
C SER A 756 18.40 -12.24 -2.13
N GLU A 757 17.35 -12.80 -1.53
CA GLU A 757 17.45 -13.87 -0.54
C GLU A 757 17.90 -15.21 -1.15
N MET A 758 17.44 -15.51 -2.36
CA MET A 758 17.85 -16.73 -3.06
C MET A 758 19.34 -16.76 -3.42
N GLN A 759 19.95 -15.58 -3.61
CA GLN A 759 21.36 -15.43 -3.97
C GLN A 759 22.35 -15.79 -2.84
N ARG A 760 21.94 -15.70 -1.57
CA ARG A 760 22.85 -15.72 -0.42
C ARG A 760 23.46 -17.09 -0.07
N GLY A 761 23.18 -18.14 -0.85
CA GLY A 761 23.94 -19.39 -0.94
C GLY A 761 24.49 -19.95 0.38
N SER A 762 23.64 -20.64 1.13
CA SER A 762 23.99 -21.48 2.30
C SER A 762 22.84 -22.46 2.56
N SER A 763 23.09 -23.54 3.30
CA SER A 763 22.02 -24.42 3.80
C SER A 763 20.94 -23.58 4.49
N ARG A 764 19.68 -23.67 4.03
CA ARG A 764 18.56 -22.89 4.59
C ARG A 764 17.86 -23.57 5.75
N LYS A 765 18.39 -24.72 6.20
CA LYS A 765 17.98 -25.36 7.47
C LYS A 765 17.89 -24.33 8.58
N HIS A 766 16.82 -24.39 9.36
CA HIS A 766 16.54 -23.48 10.47
C HIS A 766 16.23 -22.03 10.05
N SER A 767 15.88 -21.79 8.78
CA SER A 767 15.39 -20.49 8.31
C SER A 767 13.86 -20.51 8.18
N LEU A 768 13.20 -19.50 8.74
CA LEU A 768 11.77 -19.24 8.59
C LEU A 768 11.56 -18.05 7.65
N TYR A 769 10.85 -18.28 6.55
CA TYR A 769 10.43 -17.25 5.60
C TYR A 769 8.96 -16.93 5.82
N LEU A 770 8.66 -15.66 6.08
CA LEU A 770 7.30 -15.14 6.21
C LEU A 770 7.02 -14.22 5.03
N LEU A 771 5.99 -14.54 4.25
CA LEU A 771 5.57 -13.73 3.10
C LEU A 771 4.10 -13.34 3.25
N ASP A 772 3.81 -12.06 3.05
CA ASP A 772 2.45 -11.53 3.04
C ASP A 772 1.95 -11.39 1.60
N GLU A 773 0.90 -12.15 1.27
CA GLU A 773 0.22 -12.18 -0.03
C GLU A 773 1.15 -12.11 -1.26
N PRO A 774 2.07 -13.08 -1.43
CA PRO A 774 3.09 -13.00 -2.47
C PRO A 774 2.56 -13.14 -3.91
N THR A 775 1.32 -13.59 -4.09
CA THR A 775 0.65 -13.68 -5.41
C THR A 775 -0.22 -12.49 -5.78
N THR A 776 -0.41 -11.51 -4.90
CA THR A 776 -1.27 -10.36 -5.18
C THR A 776 -0.81 -9.62 -6.44
N GLY A 777 -1.73 -9.46 -7.39
CA GLY A 777 -1.48 -8.82 -8.69
C GLY A 777 -0.61 -9.63 -9.67
N LEU A 778 -0.37 -10.91 -9.40
CA LEU A 778 0.37 -11.77 -10.34
C LEU A 778 -0.58 -12.48 -11.29
N HIS A 779 -0.16 -12.54 -12.56
CA HIS A 779 -0.80 -13.41 -13.54
C HIS A 779 -0.62 -14.88 -13.12
N PRO A 780 -1.58 -15.80 -13.37
CA PRO A 780 -1.45 -17.22 -12.99
C PRO A 780 -0.13 -17.88 -13.43
N ALA A 781 0.32 -17.61 -14.65
CA ALA A 781 1.64 -18.07 -15.13
C ALA A 781 2.83 -17.56 -14.28
N ASP A 782 2.75 -16.35 -13.73
CA ASP A 782 3.77 -15.78 -12.84
C ASP A 782 3.65 -16.37 -11.41
N VAL A 783 2.44 -16.73 -10.97
CA VAL A 783 2.18 -17.45 -9.71
C VAL A 783 2.88 -18.80 -9.72
N ASP A 784 2.80 -19.54 -10.83
CA ASP A 784 3.44 -20.87 -10.95
C ASP A 784 4.98 -20.76 -10.88
N LEU A 785 5.57 -19.70 -11.44
CA LEU A 785 7.02 -19.42 -11.33
C LEU A 785 7.41 -19.12 -9.88
N LEU A 786 6.63 -18.28 -9.18
CA LEU A 786 6.85 -17.97 -7.78
C LEU A 786 6.76 -19.22 -6.91
N LEU A 787 5.71 -20.03 -7.07
CA LEU A 787 5.50 -21.26 -6.32
C LEU A 787 6.66 -22.25 -6.51
N THR A 788 7.18 -22.35 -7.74
CA THR A 788 8.38 -23.15 -8.03
C THR A 788 9.58 -22.67 -7.21
N GLN A 789 9.78 -21.36 -7.07
CA GLN A 789 10.88 -20.82 -6.26
C GLN A 789 10.64 -20.98 -4.75
N LEU A 790 9.40 -20.88 -4.27
CA LEU A 790 9.07 -21.13 -2.87
C LEU A 790 9.32 -22.59 -2.48
N ARG A 791 8.92 -23.54 -3.34
CA ARG A 791 9.23 -24.97 -3.15
C ARG A 791 10.73 -25.23 -3.12
N ARG A 792 11.48 -24.59 -4.00
CA ARG A 792 12.96 -24.68 -3.97
C ARG A 792 13.55 -24.22 -2.63
N LEU A 793 12.97 -23.21 -1.97
CA LEU A 793 13.41 -22.82 -0.63
C LEU A 793 13.16 -23.93 0.41
N VAL A 794 11.99 -24.57 0.32
CA VAL A 794 11.62 -25.71 1.18
C VAL A 794 12.55 -26.90 0.93
N ASP A 795 12.82 -27.24 -0.34
CA ASP A 795 13.76 -28.30 -0.73
C ASP A 795 15.18 -28.05 -0.21
N ASP A 796 15.60 -26.79 -0.17
CA ASP A 796 16.88 -26.35 0.41
C ASP A 796 16.88 -26.34 1.97
N GLY A 797 15.78 -26.78 2.59
CA GLY A 797 15.59 -27.00 4.02
C GLY A 797 14.97 -25.84 4.80
N ALA A 798 14.40 -24.83 4.13
CA ALA A 798 13.70 -23.73 4.79
C ALA A 798 12.28 -24.12 5.22
N THR A 799 11.71 -23.36 6.15
CA THR A 799 10.27 -23.34 6.43
C THR A 799 9.69 -22.08 5.80
N VAL A 800 8.60 -22.21 5.04
CA VAL A 800 7.98 -21.08 4.34
C VAL A 800 6.53 -20.97 4.79
N VAL A 801 6.14 -19.83 5.35
CA VAL A 801 4.76 -19.52 5.71
C VAL A 801 4.31 -18.34 4.86
N VAL A 802 3.24 -18.55 4.10
CA VAL A 802 2.65 -17.52 3.23
C VAL A 802 1.24 -17.20 3.71
N ILE A 803 0.91 -15.91 3.81
CA ILE A 803 -0.48 -15.48 3.89
C ILE A 803 -1.01 -15.48 2.47
N GLU A 804 -2.06 -16.25 2.18
CA GLU A 804 -2.51 -16.43 0.81
C GLU A 804 -4.03 -16.49 0.64
N HIS A 805 -4.44 -15.97 -0.51
CA HIS A 805 -5.82 -15.93 -0.99
C HIS A 805 -5.95 -16.59 -2.37
N ASP A 806 -4.85 -16.83 -3.09
CA ASP A 806 -4.88 -17.56 -4.35
C ASP A 806 -5.05 -19.06 -4.08
N LEU A 807 -6.17 -19.61 -4.56
CA LEU A 807 -6.51 -21.01 -4.33
C LEU A 807 -5.57 -21.99 -5.04
N ARG A 808 -4.83 -21.58 -6.08
CA ARG A 808 -3.80 -22.42 -6.72
C ARG A 808 -2.63 -22.63 -5.77
N VAL A 809 -2.20 -21.59 -5.06
CA VAL A 809 -1.15 -21.71 -4.03
C VAL A 809 -1.66 -22.51 -2.83
N VAL A 810 -2.88 -22.24 -2.36
CA VAL A 810 -3.48 -23.00 -1.26
C VAL A 810 -3.63 -24.48 -1.61
N ALA A 811 -4.07 -24.82 -2.82
CA ALA A 811 -4.21 -26.20 -3.29
C ALA A 811 -2.88 -26.96 -3.33
N GLN A 812 -1.78 -26.23 -3.62
CA GLN A 812 -0.45 -26.79 -3.81
C GLN A 812 0.48 -26.66 -2.60
N ALA A 813 0.02 -26.04 -1.52
CA ALA A 813 0.74 -25.97 -0.25
C ALA A 813 0.84 -27.36 0.41
N ASP A 814 1.81 -27.53 1.30
CA ASP A 814 1.96 -28.77 2.06
C ASP A 814 1.01 -28.82 3.26
N HIS A 815 0.68 -27.64 3.79
CA HIS A 815 -0.20 -27.46 4.94
C HIS A 815 -1.02 -26.17 4.80
N VAL A 816 -2.27 -26.20 5.23
CA VAL A 816 -3.21 -25.08 5.19
C VAL A 816 -3.71 -24.79 6.60
N ILE A 817 -3.78 -23.51 6.96
CA ILE A 817 -4.39 -23.01 8.20
C ILE A 817 -5.46 -22.00 7.80
N ASP A 818 -6.74 -22.32 8.02
CA ASP A 818 -7.86 -21.44 7.72
C ASP A 818 -8.34 -20.69 8.97
N ILE A 819 -8.43 -19.37 8.86
CA ILE A 819 -8.79 -18.47 9.96
C ILE A 819 -10.12 -17.75 9.66
N GLY A 820 -11.03 -17.70 10.63
CA GLY A 820 -12.28 -16.96 10.50
C GLY A 820 -13.26 -17.24 11.64
N PRO A 821 -14.59 -17.33 11.38
CA PRO A 821 -15.23 -17.31 10.05
C PRO A 821 -15.42 -15.92 9.42
N GLY A 822 -15.31 -14.86 10.21
CA GLY A 822 -15.51 -13.48 9.76
C GLY A 822 -14.25 -12.63 9.90
N ALA A 823 -14.45 -11.31 9.84
CA ALA A 823 -13.43 -10.29 10.06
C ALA A 823 -13.62 -9.62 11.43
N GLY A 824 -12.56 -9.01 11.97
CA GLY A 824 -12.61 -8.32 13.26
C GLY A 824 -13.02 -9.27 14.39
N ASP A 825 -14.03 -8.88 15.18
CA ASP A 825 -14.52 -9.65 16.34
C ASP A 825 -15.12 -11.02 15.98
N GLU A 826 -15.44 -11.26 14.71
CA GLU A 826 -15.91 -12.56 14.21
C GLU A 826 -14.78 -13.42 13.62
N GLY A 827 -13.55 -12.91 13.62
CA GLY A 827 -12.33 -13.61 13.21
C GLY A 827 -11.63 -14.34 14.35
N GLY A 828 -10.32 -14.58 14.19
CA GLY A 828 -9.46 -15.06 15.27
C GLY A 828 -9.65 -16.52 15.69
N GLN A 829 -10.44 -17.32 14.97
CA GLN A 829 -10.57 -18.75 15.22
C GLN A 829 -9.87 -19.57 14.14
N ILE A 830 -9.15 -20.62 14.55
CA ILE A 830 -8.61 -21.62 13.62
C ILE A 830 -9.74 -22.59 13.26
N LEU A 831 -10.23 -22.52 12.02
CA LEU A 831 -11.42 -23.27 11.57
C LEU A 831 -11.06 -24.64 11.00
N ALA A 832 -9.95 -24.70 10.28
CA ALA A 832 -9.47 -25.92 9.65
C ALA A 832 -7.94 -25.88 9.57
N THR A 833 -7.32 -27.05 9.74
CA THR A 833 -5.87 -27.24 9.62
C THR A 833 -5.58 -28.61 9.02
N GLY A 834 -4.56 -28.72 8.17
CA GLY A 834 -4.15 -29.98 7.54
C GLY A 834 -3.67 -29.80 6.10
N THR A 835 -3.54 -30.91 5.38
CA THR A 835 -3.27 -30.87 3.93
C THR A 835 -4.45 -30.21 3.19
N PRO A 836 -4.22 -29.59 2.01
CA PRO A 836 -5.29 -29.03 1.20
C PRO A 836 -6.44 -30.02 0.95
N ALA A 837 -6.13 -31.28 0.65
CA ALA A 837 -7.12 -32.34 0.50
C ALA A 837 -7.93 -32.57 1.80
N ALA A 838 -7.27 -32.68 2.95
CA ALA A 838 -7.95 -32.85 4.24
C ALA A 838 -8.81 -31.64 4.63
N VAL A 839 -8.36 -30.42 4.35
CA VAL A 839 -9.14 -29.19 4.59
C VAL A 839 -10.37 -29.17 3.69
N SER A 840 -10.26 -29.51 2.41
CA SER A 840 -11.42 -29.58 1.50
C SER A 840 -12.52 -30.54 2.00
N GLN A 841 -12.12 -31.70 2.56
CA GLN A 841 -13.06 -32.67 3.14
C GLN A 841 -13.79 -32.13 4.39
N GLN A 842 -13.14 -31.25 5.16
CA GLN A 842 -13.80 -30.54 6.27
C GLN A 842 -14.85 -29.53 5.75
N GLY A 843 -14.69 -29.02 4.53
CA GLY A 843 -15.63 -28.12 3.86
C GLY A 843 -16.94 -28.79 3.45
N LEU A 844 -16.92 -30.09 3.15
CA LEU A 844 -18.11 -30.87 2.79
C LEU A 844 -19.06 -31.12 3.98
N ARG A 845 -18.62 -30.83 5.21
CA ARG A 845 -19.46 -31.00 6.40
C ARG A 845 -20.54 -29.91 6.43
N PRO A 846 -21.82 -30.23 6.69
CA PRO A 846 -22.91 -29.25 6.70
C PRO A 846 -22.74 -28.12 7.73
N ASP A 847 -22.04 -28.39 8.82
CA ASP A 847 -21.74 -27.48 9.92
C ASP A 847 -20.40 -26.74 9.75
N SER A 848 -19.72 -26.92 8.62
CA SER A 848 -18.42 -26.29 8.36
C SER A 848 -18.55 -24.77 8.28
N ARG A 849 -17.88 -24.09 9.22
CA ARG A 849 -17.76 -22.62 9.23
C ARG A 849 -16.65 -22.12 8.31
N SER A 850 -15.72 -23.00 7.90
CA SER A 850 -14.64 -22.66 6.98
C SER A 850 -15.20 -22.34 5.59
N VAL A 851 -15.07 -21.08 5.18
CA VAL A 851 -15.45 -20.65 3.83
C VAL A 851 -14.42 -21.18 2.83
N THR A 852 -13.13 -21.09 3.17
CA THR A 852 -12.03 -21.56 2.33
C THR A 852 -12.15 -23.05 2.01
N ALA A 853 -12.43 -23.89 3.02
CA ALA A 853 -12.60 -25.34 2.82
C ALA A 853 -13.73 -25.67 1.84
N ARG A 854 -14.86 -24.95 1.93
CA ARG A 854 -16.00 -25.12 1.03
C ARG A 854 -15.66 -24.75 -0.41
N VAL A 855 -15.00 -23.60 -0.60
CA VAL A 855 -14.59 -23.15 -1.93
C VAL A 855 -13.52 -24.08 -2.52
N LEU A 856 -12.60 -24.58 -1.70
CA LEU A 856 -11.57 -25.53 -2.12
C LEU A 856 -12.20 -26.86 -2.58
N ALA A 857 -13.20 -27.36 -1.86
CA ALA A 857 -13.96 -28.55 -2.25
C ALA A 857 -14.73 -28.34 -3.57
N GLU A 858 -15.43 -27.21 -3.71
CA GLU A 858 -16.18 -26.86 -4.91
C GLU A 858 -15.27 -26.77 -6.14
N ARG A 859 -14.14 -26.08 -6.02
CA ARG A 859 -13.15 -25.92 -7.12
C ARG A 859 -12.48 -27.23 -7.50
N ALA A 860 -12.25 -28.12 -6.54
CA ALA A 860 -11.73 -29.47 -6.78
C ALA A 860 -12.81 -30.44 -7.32
N GLY A 861 -14.05 -29.97 -7.55
CA GLY A 861 -15.13 -30.79 -8.08
C GLY A 861 -15.68 -31.82 -7.08
N LEU A 862 -15.40 -31.66 -5.78
CA LEU A 862 -15.93 -32.49 -4.70
C LEU A 862 -17.36 -32.03 -4.37
N ARG A 863 -18.30 -32.97 -4.26
CA ARG A 863 -19.72 -32.70 -3.97
C ARG A 863 -20.19 -33.42 -2.73
#